data_AF-A0A1G6EMU4-F1
#
_entry.id   AF-A0A1G6EMU4-F1
#
_cell.length_a   1.000
_cell.length_b   1.000
_cell.length_c   1.000
_cell.angle_alpha   90.00
_cell.angle_beta   90.00
_cell.angle_gamma   90.00
#
_symmetry.space_group_name_H-M   'P 1'
#
loop_
_entity.id
_entity.type
_entity.pdbx_description
1 polymer ?
#
loop_
_entity_poly.entity_id
_entity_poly.type
_entity_poly.pdbx_seq_one_letter_code
_entity_poly.pdbx_strand_id
1 'polypeptide(L)'
;MPGGGEMGERIRAFDWGCTPLGTPSSWPQSLKTAAGLMLNSGYPMYIAWGSNFIQLYNDAYRPILGDSKHPASLGASTEHTFVEIWDDIGPMFRSVLEEAKPSTFTDLMLPLNRYGFAEECFFVFSYSPILLENGSSGGVFVTVLETTDRVLRERRQEVVKDIASIHAQGSREGIFCRAVGALGASPGDAPFSAVCGRDGEGAWIVIARDAPCPLSNETILNALEQAQWDRAPATPIALHESVVCPVWPEPVTHMVSRPILAPGAAEAAGIIVFGVSPRLRWDAEYSAFCDTCASNLAIVIADFEAFAGERQRNETLAAIDRAKTVFFSNVSHEFRTPLTLMLGPLEDALAEASLDDRQRDRLSTVYRNALRLQRLVNTLLDFSRIEAGRAAAVFQPTDFIPFITDLVSSFRSATDRAGLELAIDAKALAQAVFIDRDMWENIILNLLSNAFKFTLEGAIRVEIGAAHDGRSVVLTVRDTGMGIPEHELPRLFERFHRAEGVTGRSIEGSGIGLALVRELVALHGGDLTVASKVGEGTAITITIPFGKDHLPADHISPATETASLSHRYSGFVAEAMRWLPSDATGENSAIIADDVPRISHGAADQRVLVVDDNADMRDYLRHLLQWHGYRVDVAADGLVALEMIERAPPDLVLSDLMMPNLDGFGLLVRLRKNPATRELPFIALSARAGEESKIEGLEAGADDYLVKPFSSRELFARVSAAIKLARMRRTARESLRDEYTRLRRLFEKAPGFMATLRGPDHVFEFANPAYLRIVGDRDIIGKPVASALPEVVEQGFVELLNEVYRTGKPFIGENVRVQLQTMQDAPRREVVVNFVYEPVTDADGTIVGVFLEGHDVTPQHRANQHLQLLISELNHRVKNMLAIVQSVAQQTFKGERNAEVERKAFEGRLTALASAHDILTRQNWESPMLETVAREVIGFHADYNAVSISGPPVRLNPKTAVTLAMALHELCTNALKYGALSIAGGSITLCWEIKHGSEPRLAMTWRERGGPKVKAPSRRGFGSRLIERALATELRGTARLDFRPEGIFCQIDAPLPEDMRS
;
A
#
# COMPACT_ATOMS: atom_id res chain seq x y z
N MET A 1 -62.11 -35.52 18.30
CA MET A 1 -61.19 -34.58 17.66
C MET A 1 -61.33 -34.71 16.15
N PRO A 2 -61.94 -33.73 15.44
CA PRO A 2 -61.94 -33.69 13.98
C PRO A 2 -60.57 -33.19 13.45
N GLY A 3 -60.32 -33.34 12.15
CA GLY A 3 -59.09 -32.88 11.48
C GLY A 3 -57.86 -33.78 11.73
N GLY A 4 -56.66 -33.22 11.51
CA GLY A 4 -55.40 -33.82 11.94
C GLY A 4 -54.65 -34.76 10.98
N GLY A 5 -55.08 -34.88 9.72
CA GLY A 5 -54.38 -35.71 8.72
C GLY A 5 -54.23 -37.18 9.12
N GLU A 6 -53.13 -37.82 8.72
CA GLU A 6 -52.90 -39.26 8.94
C GLU A 6 -52.69 -39.55 10.43
N MET A 7 -51.89 -38.74 11.14
CA MET A 7 -51.76 -38.87 12.60
C MET A 7 -53.08 -38.66 13.34
N GLY A 8 -53.96 -37.78 12.86
CA GLY A 8 -55.31 -37.62 13.39
C GLY A 8 -56.16 -38.89 13.24
N GLU A 9 -56.04 -39.60 12.12
CA GLU A 9 -56.70 -40.89 11.92
C GLU A 9 -56.08 -41.99 12.78
N ARG A 10 -54.75 -42.08 12.83
CA ARG A 10 -54.05 -43.03 13.70
C ARG A 10 -54.40 -42.83 15.17
N ILE A 11 -54.41 -41.59 15.68
CA ILE A 11 -54.82 -41.26 17.06
C ILE A 11 -56.29 -41.64 17.33
N ARG A 12 -57.18 -41.57 16.34
CA ARG A 12 -58.58 -42.03 16.46
C ARG A 12 -58.74 -43.55 16.41
N ALA A 13 -57.85 -44.26 15.72
CA ALA A 13 -57.90 -45.71 15.55
C ALA A 13 -57.08 -46.50 16.61
N PHE A 14 -56.15 -45.83 17.31
CA PHE A 14 -55.29 -46.44 18.33
C PHE A 14 -56.07 -46.81 19.60
N ASP A 15 -55.83 -48.02 20.14
CA ASP A 15 -56.42 -48.44 21.41
C ASP A 15 -55.68 -47.85 22.61
N TRP A 16 -56.06 -46.63 22.98
CA TRP A 16 -55.53 -45.96 24.18
C TRP A 16 -55.86 -46.68 25.49
N GLY A 17 -56.75 -47.68 25.48
CA GLY A 17 -57.05 -48.53 26.64
C GLY A 17 -55.86 -49.36 27.10
N CYS A 18 -54.87 -49.63 26.24
CA CYS A 18 -53.62 -50.29 26.61
C CYS A 18 -52.56 -49.33 27.22
N THR A 19 -52.83 -48.02 27.27
CA THR A 19 -51.88 -46.98 27.69
C THR A 19 -52.26 -46.34 29.02
N PRO A 20 -51.29 -45.73 29.75
CA PRO A 20 -51.58 -44.93 30.95
C PRO A 20 -52.49 -43.72 30.76
N LEU A 21 -52.78 -43.28 29.52
CA LEU A 21 -53.77 -42.22 29.25
C LEU A 21 -55.22 -42.69 29.43
N GLY A 22 -55.48 -43.98 29.25
CA GLY A 22 -56.83 -44.50 29.08
C GLY A 22 -57.57 -43.90 27.87
N THR A 23 -58.88 -44.16 27.80
CA THR A 23 -59.72 -43.81 26.64
C THR A 23 -59.79 -42.29 26.36
N PRO A 24 -59.90 -41.83 25.08
CA PRO A 24 -59.99 -40.39 24.76
C PRO A 24 -61.18 -39.63 25.39
N SER A 25 -62.22 -40.35 25.82
CA SER A 25 -63.30 -39.82 26.65
C SER A 25 -62.81 -39.29 28.01
N SER A 26 -61.92 -40.02 28.69
CA SER A 26 -61.45 -39.72 30.05
C SER A 26 -60.26 -38.75 30.12
N TRP A 27 -59.70 -38.31 29.00
CA TRP A 27 -58.58 -37.35 28.97
C TRP A 27 -58.99 -35.98 29.56
N PRO A 28 -58.09 -35.26 30.27
CA PRO A 28 -58.30 -33.87 30.69
C PRO A 28 -58.59 -32.91 29.53
N GLN A 29 -59.22 -31.77 29.83
CA GLN A 29 -59.62 -30.81 28.79
C GLN A 29 -58.41 -30.04 28.24
N SER A 30 -57.46 -29.72 29.12
CA SER A 30 -56.07 -29.33 28.83
C SER A 30 -55.42 -30.22 27.74
N LEU A 31 -55.30 -31.54 27.96
CA LEU A 31 -54.77 -32.49 26.97
C LEU A 31 -55.60 -32.50 25.66
N LYS A 32 -56.93 -32.54 25.75
CA LYS A 32 -57.81 -32.52 24.56
C LYS A 32 -57.60 -31.27 23.70
N THR A 33 -57.28 -30.14 24.33
CA THR A 33 -57.00 -28.87 23.66
C THR A 33 -55.60 -28.86 23.04
N ALA A 34 -54.58 -29.29 23.78
CA ALA A 34 -53.20 -29.38 23.30
C ALA A 34 -53.07 -30.35 22.11
N ALA A 35 -53.68 -31.54 22.17
CA ALA A 35 -53.70 -32.49 21.06
C ALA A 35 -54.45 -31.94 19.83
N GLY A 36 -55.49 -31.12 20.05
CA GLY A 36 -56.19 -30.41 18.98
C GLY A 36 -55.34 -29.34 18.29
N LEU A 37 -54.54 -28.58 19.06
CA LEU A 37 -53.59 -27.60 18.52
C LEU A 37 -52.49 -28.30 17.71
N MET A 38 -51.84 -29.30 18.31
CA MET A 38 -50.77 -30.11 17.73
C MET A 38 -51.20 -30.70 16.36
N LEU A 39 -52.36 -31.36 16.32
CA LEU A 39 -52.86 -32.02 15.10
C LEU A 39 -53.20 -31.06 13.96
N ASN A 40 -53.58 -29.81 14.25
CA ASN A 40 -53.94 -28.82 13.21
C ASN A 40 -52.80 -27.84 12.90
N SER A 41 -51.61 -28.07 13.47
CA SER A 41 -50.38 -27.32 13.16
C SER A 41 -49.62 -27.93 11.98
N GLY A 42 -49.07 -27.08 11.11
CA GLY A 42 -48.12 -27.48 10.07
C GLY A 42 -46.66 -27.57 10.54
N TYR A 43 -46.36 -27.11 11.77
CA TYR A 43 -45.03 -27.24 12.36
C TYR A 43 -44.86 -28.61 13.05
N PRO A 44 -43.65 -29.20 13.08
CA PRO A 44 -43.41 -30.44 13.82
C PRO A 44 -43.68 -30.27 15.31
N MET A 45 -44.67 -31.01 15.83
CA MET A 45 -45.10 -30.92 17.23
C MET A 45 -45.41 -32.28 17.82
N TYR A 46 -45.02 -32.47 19.08
CA TYR A 46 -45.42 -33.63 19.87
C TYR A 46 -45.75 -33.27 21.32
N ILE A 47 -46.42 -34.19 22.01
CA ILE A 47 -46.81 -34.11 23.41
C ILE A 47 -46.28 -35.34 24.12
N ALA A 48 -45.52 -35.15 25.19
CA ALA A 48 -45.09 -36.20 26.12
C ALA A 48 -45.94 -36.10 27.40
N TRP A 49 -46.92 -37.00 27.56
CA TRP A 49 -47.94 -36.88 28.61
C TRP A 49 -47.68 -37.75 29.84
N GLY A 50 -47.88 -37.17 31.03
CA GLY A 50 -47.71 -37.81 32.33
C GLY A 50 -46.25 -38.18 32.68
N SER A 51 -46.07 -38.82 33.84
CA SER A 51 -44.76 -39.31 34.33
C SER A 51 -44.08 -40.32 33.41
N ASN A 52 -44.84 -40.95 32.51
CA ASN A 52 -44.38 -41.99 31.60
C ASN A 52 -44.15 -41.44 30.18
N PHE A 53 -44.21 -40.11 30.00
CA PHE A 53 -43.91 -39.39 28.77
C PHE A 53 -44.55 -39.99 27.51
N ILE A 54 -45.83 -40.34 27.61
CA ILE A 54 -46.57 -41.05 26.55
C ILE A 54 -46.80 -40.12 25.36
N GLN A 55 -46.40 -40.55 24.17
CA GLN A 55 -46.32 -39.69 23.00
C GLN A 55 -47.62 -39.60 22.20
N LEU A 56 -47.98 -38.36 21.85
CA LEU A 56 -48.85 -38.02 20.73
C LEU A 56 -48.06 -37.07 19.82
N TYR A 57 -48.18 -37.18 18.50
CA TYR A 57 -47.47 -36.30 17.55
C TYR A 57 -48.32 -36.03 16.29
N ASN A 58 -47.98 -34.97 15.55
CA ASN A 58 -48.65 -34.62 14.29
C ASN A 58 -47.90 -35.15 13.05
N ASP A 59 -48.49 -34.95 11.87
CA ASP A 59 -47.89 -35.41 10.61
C ASP A 59 -46.51 -34.77 10.33
N ALA A 60 -46.35 -33.49 10.67
CA ALA A 60 -45.09 -32.76 10.48
C ALA A 60 -43.93 -33.28 11.35
N TYR A 61 -44.21 -33.99 12.45
CA TYR A 61 -43.20 -34.60 13.31
C TYR A 61 -42.68 -35.96 12.79
N ARG A 62 -43.40 -36.61 11.87
CA ARG A 62 -43.06 -37.96 11.37
C ARG A 62 -41.66 -38.08 10.73
N PRO A 63 -41.16 -37.11 9.93
CA PRO A 63 -39.82 -37.21 9.35
C PRO A 63 -38.67 -37.25 10.39
N ILE A 64 -38.88 -36.66 11.56
CA ILE A 64 -37.89 -36.64 12.65
C ILE A 64 -37.80 -38.02 13.33
N LEU A 65 -38.93 -38.74 13.42
CA LEU A 65 -38.96 -40.14 13.85
C LEU A 65 -38.39 -41.09 12.80
N GLY A 66 -38.65 -40.81 11.52
CA GLY A 66 -38.28 -41.67 10.39
C GLY A 66 -39.01 -43.02 10.37
N ASP A 67 -38.72 -43.80 9.33
CA ASP A 67 -39.39 -45.09 9.07
C ASP A 67 -39.01 -46.20 10.08
N SER A 68 -37.96 -46.00 10.88
CA SER A 68 -37.57 -46.94 11.95
C SER A 68 -38.42 -46.82 13.22
N LYS A 69 -38.93 -45.62 13.52
CA LYS A 69 -39.66 -45.33 14.77
C LYS A 69 -41.15 -45.05 14.55
N HIS A 70 -41.51 -44.37 13.46
CA HIS A 70 -42.91 -44.21 13.07
C HIS A 70 -43.43 -45.50 12.40
N PRO A 71 -44.63 -46.03 12.75
CA PRO A 71 -45.62 -45.48 13.67
C PRO A 71 -45.51 -45.94 15.13
N ALA A 72 -44.58 -46.85 15.46
CA ALA A 72 -44.49 -47.52 16.76
C ALA A 72 -44.34 -46.56 17.96
N SER A 73 -43.79 -45.36 17.76
CA SER A 73 -43.73 -44.32 18.81
C SER A 73 -45.09 -43.82 19.31
N LEU A 74 -46.19 -44.01 18.56
CA LEU A 74 -47.50 -43.50 18.97
C LEU A 74 -48.01 -44.28 20.19
N GLY A 75 -48.31 -43.57 21.28
CA GLY A 75 -48.71 -44.19 22.55
C GLY A 75 -47.56 -44.86 23.33
N ALA A 76 -46.32 -44.83 22.81
CA ALA A 76 -45.13 -45.29 23.52
C ALA A 76 -44.52 -44.18 24.38
N SER A 77 -43.69 -44.56 25.36
CA SER A 77 -42.87 -43.60 26.13
C SER A 77 -41.79 -42.95 25.25
N THR A 78 -41.58 -41.64 25.47
CA THR A 78 -40.48 -40.86 24.88
C THR A 78 -39.12 -41.50 25.18
N GLU A 79 -38.91 -41.98 26.41
CA GLU A 79 -37.71 -42.70 26.87
C GLU A 79 -37.40 -43.94 26.03
N HIS A 80 -38.44 -44.68 25.61
CA HIS A 80 -38.27 -45.86 24.76
C HIS A 80 -38.00 -45.48 23.29
N THR A 81 -38.59 -44.37 22.83
CA THR A 81 -38.48 -43.92 21.43
C THR A 81 -37.16 -43.22 21.15
N PHE A 82 -36.60 -42.52 22.14
CA PHE A 82 -35.37 -41.73 22.03
C PHE A 82 -34.29 -42.25 22.98
N VAL A 83 -34.25 -43.57 23.19
CA VAL A 83 -33.32 -44.24 24.11
C VAL A 83 -31.85 -43.93 23.83
N GLU A 84 -31.49 -43.59 22.58
CA GLU A 84 -30.12 -43.24 22.20
C GLU A 84 -29.66 -41.83 22.65
N ILE A 85 -30.60 -40.98 23.09
CA ILE A 85 -30.35 -39.59 23.56
C ILE A 85 -31.09 -39.26 24.87
N TRP A 86 -31.70 -40.26 25.52
CA TRP A 86 -32.58 -40.02 26.67
C TRP A 86 -31.82 -39.51 27.90
N ASP A 87 -30.55 -39.86 28.06
CA ASP A 87 -29.70 -39.30 29.11
C ASP A 87 -29.48 -37.78 28.93
N ASP A 88 -29.46 -37.28 27.69
CA ASP A 88 -29.34 -35.86 27.37
C ASP A 88 -30.68 -35.11 27.52
N ILE A 89 -31.76 -35.61 26.90
CA ILE A 89 -33.05 -34.90 26.86
C ILE A 89 -33.93 -35.18 28.09
N GLY A 90 -33.87 -36.37 28.68
CA GLY A 90 -34.72 -36.80 29.78
C GLY A 90 -34.65 -35.95 31.06
N PRO A 91 -33.51 -35.32 31.43
CA PRO A 91 -33.46 -34.30 32.47
C PRO A 91 -34.29 -33.05 32.14
N MET A 92 -34.30 -32.63 30.87
CA MET A 92 -35.04 -31.45 30.40
C MET A 92 -36.57 -31.66 30.52
N PHE A 93 -37.04 -32.84 30.10
CA PHE A 93 -38.45 -33.24 30.25
C PHE A 93 -38.91 -33.29 31.71
N ARG A 94 -38.04 -33.71 32.64
CA ARG A 94 -38.33 -33.72 34.08
C ARG A 94 -38.41 -32.31 34.67
N SER A 95 -37.44 -31.43 34.38
CA SER A 95 -37.47 -30.03 34.83
C SER A 95 -38.75 -29.30 34.38
N VAL A 96 -39.22 -29.49 33.15
CA VAL A 96 -40.47 -28.85 32.67
C VAL A 96 -41.73 -29.38 33.36
N LEU A 97 -41.75 -30.64 33.80
CA LEU A 97 -42.84 -31.16 34.64
C LEU A 97 -42.75 -30.66 36.10
N GLU A 98 -41.56 -30.61 36.68
CA GLU A 98 -41.33 -30.27 38.09
C GLU A 98 -41.42 -28.76 38.37
N GLU A 99 -40.87 -27.91 37.48
CA GLU A 99 -40.81 -26.46 37.66
C GLU A 99 -41.95 -25.69 37.00
N ALA A 100 -42.70 -26.34 36.09
CA ALA A 100 -43.77 -25.72 35.29
C ALA A 100 -43.33 -24.43 34.55
N LYS A 101 -42.10 -24.42 34.00
CA LYS A 101 -41.55 -23.35 33.15
C LYS A 101 -41.22 -23.88 31.76
N PRO A 102 -41.27 -23.04 30.71
CA PRO A 102 -40.74 -23.42 29.40
C PRO A 102 -39.20 -23.43 29.41
N SER A 103 -38.61 -24.26 28.55
CA SER A 103 -37.19 -24.23 28.21
C SER A 103 -37.02 -24.29 26.69
N THR A 104 -35.96 -23.67 26.17
CA THR A 104 -35.71 -23.55 24.72
C THR A 104 -34.22 -23.72 24.43
N PHE A 105 -33.91 -24.47 23.38
CA PHE A 105 -32.55 -24.82 22.97
C PHE A 105 -32.41 -24.57 21.46
N THR A 106 -31.26 -24.07 21.03
CA THR A 106 -31.00 -23.70 19.62
C THR A 106 -29.82 -24.51 19.09
N ASP A 107 -29.98 -25.11 17.91
CA ASP A 107 -28.98 -25.96 17.24
C ASP A 107 -28.35 -27.03 18.15
N LEU A 108 -29.18 -27.66 18.99
CA LEU A 108 -28.75 -28.78 19.83
C LEU A 108 -28.52 -30.00 18.92
N MET A 109 -27.27 -30.46 18.85
CA MET A 109 -26.90 -31.68 18.14
C MET A 109 -27.35 -32.90 18.94
N LEU A 110 -28.13 -33.78 18.30
CA LEU A 110 -28.61 -35.04 18.88
C LEU A 110 -28.45 -36.18 17.85
N PRO A 111 -27.70 -37.25 18.17
CA PRO A 111 -27.57 -38.40 17.28
C PRO A 111 -28.89 -39.20 17.24
N LEU A 112 -29.55 -39.27 16.07
CA LEU A 112 -30.82 -40.01 15.92
C LEU A 112 -30.68 -41.24 15.03
N ASN A 113 -31.20 -42.39 15.48
CA ASN A 113 -31.26 -43.62 14.68
C ASN A 113 -32.56 -43.73 13.88
N ARG A 114 -32.72 -42.85 12.88
CA ARG A 114 -33.88 -42.83 11.96
C ARG A 114 -33.70 -43.66 10.69
N TYR A 115 -32.46 -43.99 10.30
CA TYR A 115 -32.14 -44.77 9.09
C TYR A 115 -31.20 -45.98 9.33
N GLY A 116 -31.06 -46.47 10.58
CA GLY A 116 -30.23 -47.63 10.91
C GLY A 116 -28.78 -47.30 11.31
N PHE A 117 -28.41 -46.02 11.34
CA PHE A 117 -27.16 -45.49 11.88
C PHE A 117 -27.46 -44.25 12.73
N ALA A 118 -26.52 -43.84 13.60
CA ALA A 118 -26.66 -42.65 14.44
C ALA A 118 -26.35 -41.38 13.64
N GLU A 119 -27.39 -40.69 13.16
CA GLU A 119 -27.26 -39.53 12.28
C GLU A 119 -27.04 -38.22 13.05
N GLU A 120 -26.06 -37.41 12.64
CA GLU A 120 -25.77 -36.08 13.18
C GLU A 120 -26.92 -35.12 12.81
N CYS A 121 -27.90 -34.98 13.70
CA CYS A 121 -29.06 -34.11 13.50
C CYS A 121 -28.98 -32.88 14.43
N PHE A 122 -29.38 -31.70 13.95
CA PHE A 122 -29.42 -30.46 14.74
C PHE A 122 -30.85 -29.95 14.88
N PHE A 123 -31.22 -29.48 16.06
CA PHE A 123 -32.60 -29.08 16.37
C PHE A 123 -32.70 -27.79 17.18
N VAL A 124 -33.73 -27.01 16.87
CA VAL A 124 -34.28 -25.99 17.77
C VAL A 124 -35.47 -26.62 18.49
N PHE A 125 -35.40 -26.72 19.82
CA PHE A 125 -36.49 -27.22 20.67
C PHE A 125 -37.10 -26.11 21.48
N SER A 126 -38.42 -26.15 21.69
CA SER A 126 -39.04 -25.54 22.87
C SER A 126 -39.92 -26.56 23.57
N TYR A 127 -39.67 -26.74 24.86
CA TYR A 127 -40.43 -27.61 25.77
C TYR A 127 -41.26 -26.72 26.69
N SER A 128 -42.59 -26.79 26.56
CA SER A 128 -43.54 -25.98 27.34
C SER A 128 -44.45 -26.87 28.20
N PRO A 129 -44.77 -26.50 29.44
CA PRO A 129 -45.65 -27.28 30.30
C PRO A 129 -47.11 -27.19 29.86
N ILE A 130 -47.81 -28.32 29.76
CA ILE A 130 -49.27 -28.35 29.60
C ILE A 130 -49.90 -28.34 30.98
N LEU A 131 -50.35 -27.16 31.41
CA LEU A 131 -50.97 -27.00 32.72
C LEU A 131 -52.36 -27.65 32.75
N LEU A 132 -52.59 -28.44 33.80
CA LEU A 132 -53.88 -28.96 34.19
C LEU A 132 -54.74 -27.86 34.82
N GLU A 133 -56.03 -28.15 34.97
CA GLU A 133 -57.05 -27.24 35.49
C GLU A 133 -56.84 -26.88 36.99
N ASN A 134 -55.86 -27.50 37.66
CA ASN A 134 -55.40 -27.20 39.02
C ASN A 134 -54.06 -26.42 39.08
N GLY A 135 -53.47 -26.06 37.93
CA GLY A 135 -52.18 -25.35 37.82
C GLY A 135 -50.92 -26.24 37.86
N SER A 136 -51.05 -27.56 38.02
CA SER A 136 -49.92 -28.50 37.93
C SER A 136 -49.62 -28.92 36.48
N SER A 137 -48.37 -29.29 36.17
CA SER A 137 -47.98 -29.74 34.82
C SER A 137 -48.45 -31.18 34.56
N GLY A 138 -49.28 -31.39 33.54
CA GLY A 138 -49.80 -32.72 33.16
C GLY A 138 -48.99 -33.43 32.07
N GLY A 139 -48.14 -32.69 31.35
CA GLY A 139 -47.33 -33.17 30.24
C GLY A 139 -46.48 -32.06 29.65
N VAL A 140 -45.55 -32.41 28.77
CA VAL A 140 -44.72 -31.47 28.03
C VAL A 140 -45.26 -31.35 26.60
N PHE A 141 -45.55 -30.12 26.17
CA PHE A 141 -45.79 -29.75 24.78
C PHE A 141 -44.44 -29.40 24.13
N VAL A 142 -44.15 -30.01 23.00
CA VAL A 142 -42.86 -29.88 22.31
C VAL A 142 -43.10 -29.31 20.92
N THR A 143 -42.48 -28.18 20.64
CA THR A 143 -42.28 -27.68 19.28
C THR A 143 -40.83 -27.94 18.89
N VAL A 144 -40.59 -28.52 17.72
CA VAL A 144 -39.23 -28.72 17.19
C VAL A 144 -39.13 -28.22 15.76
N LEU A 145 -37.96 -27.69 15.42
CA LEU A 145 -37.55 -27.43 14.05
C LEU A 145 -36.19 -28.11 13.83
N GLU A 146 -36.07 -28.93 12.79
CA GLU A 146 -34.78 -29.47 12.39
C GLU A 146 -33.98 -28.41 11.64
N THR A 147 -32.73 -28.19 12.05
CA THR A 147 -31.79 -27.24 11.45
C THR A 147 -30.56 -27.92 10.83
N THR A 148 -30.53 -29.26 10.80
CA THR A 148 -29.45 -30.10 10.25
C THR A 148 -28.89 -29.57 8.93
N ASP A 149 -29.72 -29.48 7.89
CA ASP A 149 -29.30 -29.03 6.55
C ASP A 149 -28.64 -27.63 6.58
N ARG A 150 -29.15 -26.72 7.41
CA ARG A 150 -28.61 -25.37 7.56
C ARG A 150 -27.24 -25.40 8.21
N VAL A 151 -27.10 -26.10 9.34
CA VAL A 151 -25.84 -26.18 10.10
C VAL A 151 -24.76 -26.90 9.28
N LEU A 152 -25.10 -28.01 8.61
CA LEU A 152 -24.19 -28.73 7.71
C LEU A 152 -23.77 -27.86 6.53
N ARG A 153 -24.70 -27.10 5.93
CA ARG A 153 -24.40 -26.21 4.80
C ARG A 153 -23.50 -25.04 5.20
N GLU A 154 -23.75 -24.41 6.34
CA GLU A 154 -22.90 -23.35 6.90
C GLU A 154 -21.49 -23.89 7.16
N ARG A 155 -21.37 -25.02 7.88
CA ARG A 155 -20.10 -25.69 8.20
C ARG A 155 -19.29 -26.05 6.94
N ARG A 156 -19.94 -26.64 5.93
CA ARG A 156 -19.32 -26.99 4.64
C ARG A 156 -18.93 -25.76 3.82
N GLN A 157 -19.71 -24.67 3.88
CA GLN A 157 -19.41 -23.43 3.18
C GLN A 157 -18.18 -22.72 3.77
N GLU A 158 -17.93 -22.81 5.07
CA GLU A 158 -16.69 -22.31 5.67
C GLU A 158 -15.46 -23.08 5.19
N VAL A 159 -15.50 -24.42 5.15
CA VAL A 159 -14.40 -25.25 4.62
C VAL A 159 -14.08 -24.92 3.15
N VAL A 160 -15.11 -24.80 2.29
CA VAL A 160 -14.93 -24.44 0.88
C VAL A 160 -14.31 -23.05 0.73
N LYS A 161 -14.78 -22.08 1.53
CA LYS A 161 -14.26 -20.72 1.56
C LYS A 161 -12.80 -20.67 2.04
N ASP A 162 -12.44 -21.47 3.04
CA ASP A 162 -11.08 -21.52 3.56
C ASP A 162 -10.11 -22.14 2.54
N ILE A 163 -10.51 -23.21 1.85
CA ILE A 163 -9.76 -23.75 0.69
C ILE A 163 -9.60 -22.70 -0.41
N ALA A 164 -10.68 -21.99 -0.78
CA ALA A 164 -10.65 -20.92 -1.78
C ALA A 164 -9.82 -19.69 -1.35
N SER A 165 -9.60 -19.50 -0.04
CA SER A 165 -8.74 -18.44 0.51
C SER A 165 -7.24 -18.78 0.50
N ILE A 166 -6.88 -20.04 0.16
CA ILE A 166 -5.49 -20.46 0.14
C ILE A 166 -4.73 -19.67 -0.92
N HIS A 167 -3.78 -18.87 -0.45
CA HIS A 167 -2.94 -18.08 -1.34
C HIS A 167 -2.04 -19.00 -2.18
N ALA A 168 -1.99 -18.72 -3.48
CA ALA A 168 -1.17 -19.36 -4.50
C ALA A 168 0.34 -19.04 -4.36
N GLN A 169 0.90 -19.18 -3.15
CA GLN A 169 2.28 -18.88 -2.79
C GLN A 169 2.89 -19.96 -1.88
N GLY A 170 4.21 -20.14 -1.97
CA GLY A 170 4.97 -21.18 -1.26
C GLY A 170 5.34 -22.35 -2.19
N SER A 171 5.20 -23.59 -1.72
CA SER A 171 5.30 -24.81 -2.55
C SER A 171 3.91 -25.44 -2.78
N ARG A 172 3.82 -26.31 -3.79
CA ARG A 172 2.62 -27.12 -4.11
C ARG A 172 2.20 -27.96 -2.89
N GLU A 173 3.18 -28.55 -2.20
CA GLU A 173 2.98 -29.30 -0.95
C GLU A 173 2.40 -28.39 0.15
N GLY A 174 2.93 -27.17 0.28
CA GLY A 174 2.42 -26.17 1.22
C GLY A 174 0.98 -25.73 0.94
N ILE A 175 0.53 -25.74 -0.32
CA ILE A 175 -0.88 -25.54 -0.69
C ILE A 175 -1.72 -26.74 -0.26
N PHE A 176 -1.28 -27.97 -0.57
CA PHE A 176 -1.99 -29.20 -0.18
C PHE A 176 -2.11 -29.37 1.34
N CYS A 177 -1.05 -29.09 2.10
CA CYS A 177 -1.08 -29.09 3.57
C CYS A 177 -2.07 -28.07 4.15
N ARG A 178 -2.25 -26.90 3.50
CA ARG A 178 -3.28 -25.92 3.91
C ARG A 178 -4.69 -26.38 3.58
N ALA A 179 -4.91 -27.02 2.43
CA ALA A 179 -6.22 -27.54 2.05
C ALA A 179 -6.68 -28.69 2.96
N VAL A 180 -5.76 -29.59 3.30
CA VAL A 180 -5.98 -30.65 4.29
C VAL A 180 -6.19 -30.06 5.70
N GLY A 181 -5.45 -29.01 6.07
CA GLY A 181 -5.68 -28.28 7.33
C GLY A 181 -7.06 -27.63 7.43
N ALA A 182 -7.59 -27.08 6.33
CA ALA A 182 -8.94 -26.53 6.28
C ALA A 182 -10.02 -27.62 6.38
N LEU A 183 -9.80 -28.81 5.81
CA LEU A 183 -10.70 -29.96 5.98
C LEU A 183 -10.70 -30.49 7.41
N GLY A 184 -9.51 -30.62 8.03
CA GLY A 184 -9.36 -31.00 9.44
C GLY A 184 -10.00 -30.03 10.44
N ALA A 185 -10.43 -28.83 10.01
CA ALA A 185 -11.21 -27.91 10.83
C ALA A 185 -12.72 -28.26 10.89
N SER A 186 -13.26 -29.03 9.93
CA SER A 186 -14.59 -29.68 10.02
C SER A 186 -14.45 -31.20 10.05
N PRO A 187 -13.97 -31.77 11.16
CA PRO A 187 -13.78 -33.22 11.28
C PRO A 187 -15.13 -33.98 11.25
N GLY A 188 -16.27 -33.30 11.47
CA GLY A 188 -17.60 -33.89 11.34
C GLY A 188 -17.99 -34.24 9.91
N ASP A 189 -17.57 -33.44 8.91
CA ASP A 189 -17.79 -33.72 7.48
C ASP A 189 -16.69 -34.59 6.86
N ALA A 190 -15.47 -34.54 7.39
CA ALA A 190 -14.34 -35.34 6.93
C ALA A 190 -13.48 -35.80 8.12
N PRO A 191 -13.77 -36.96 8.76
CA PRO A 191 -13.05 -37.41 9.96
C PRO A 191 -11.58 -37.78 9.73
N PHE A 192 -11.16 -37.87 8.47
CA PHE A 192 -9.78 -37.71 8.03
C PHE A 192 -9.78 -37.19 6.58
N SER A 193 -8.66 -36.61 6.15
CA SER A 193 -8.44 -36.11 4.80
C SER A 193 -6.98 -36.24 4.38
N ALA A 194 -6.75 -36.43 3.09
CA ALA A 194 -5.41 -36.54 2.52
C ALA A 194 -5.37 -36.01 1.07
N VAL A 195 -4.19 -35.57 0.63
CA VAL A 195 -3.90 -35.26 -0.77
C VAL A 195 -2.71 -36.09 -1.24
N CYS A 196 -2.95 -36.88 -2.28
CA CYS A 196 -1.95 -37.63 -3.01
C CYS A 196 -1.51 -36.85 -4.26
N GLY A 197 -0.26 -37.01 -4.66
CA GLY A 197 0.29 -36.44 -5.90
C GLY A 197 1.51 -37.23 -6.36
N ARG A 198 2.10 -36.82 -7.48
CA ARG A 198 3.32 -37.45 -8.00
C ARG A 198 4.58 -36.82 -7.40
N ASP A 199 5.59 -37.65 -7.14
CA ASP A 199 6.95 -37.22 -6.80
C ASP A 199 7.78 -36.86 -8.05
N GLY A 200 9.08 -36.60 -7.85
CA GLY A 200 10.02 -36.25 -8.92
C GLY A 200 10.42 -37.40 -9.85
N GLU A 201 10.11 -38.65 -9.52
CA GLU A 201 10.30 -39.83 -10.38
C GLU A 201 8.97 -40.25 -11.07
N GLY A 202 7.85 -39.64 -10.67
CA GLY A 202 6.53 -39.81 -11.25
C GLY A 202 5.61 -40.79 -10.50
N ALA A 203 6.06 -41.33 -9.36
CA ALA A 203 5.32 -42.26 -8.52
C ALA A 203 4.33 -41.52 -7.60
N TRP A 204 3.22 -42.17 -7.23
CA TRP A 204 2.20 -41.58 -6.37
C TRP A 204 2.57 -41.68 -4.88
N ILE A 205 2.55 -40.54 -4.19
CA ILE A 205 2.81 -40.41 -2.76
C ILE A 205 1.69 -39.62 -2.08
N VAL A 206 1.48 -39.87 -0.78
CA VAL A 206 0.67 -38.99 0.08
C VAL A 206 1.51 -37.78 0.44
N ILE A 207 1.15 -36.60 -0.09
CA ILE A 207 1.88 -35.34 0.12
C ILE A 207 1.42 -34.66 1.41
N ALA A 208 0.10 -34.70 1.67
CA ALA A 208 -0.50 -34.12 2.86
C ALA A 208 -1.55 -35.07 3.45
N ARG A 209 -1.67 -35.10 4.78
CA ARG A 209 -2.76 -35.75 5.52
C ARG A 209 -2.98 -35.01 6.84
N ASP A 210 -4.20 -35.02 7.35
CA ASP A 210 -4.51 -34.35 8.62
C ASP A 210 -4.01 -35.14 9.84
N ALA A 211 -3.93 -34.45 10.96
CA ALA A 211 -3.68 -35.06 12.26
C ALA A 211 -5.00 -35.05 13.04
N PRO A 212 -5.56 -36.22 13.45
CA PRO A 212 -4.92 -37.53 13.50
C PRO A 212 -5.51 -38.53 12.49
N CYS A 213 -5.15 -38.43 11.20
CA CYS A 213 -5.44 -39.49 10.22
C CYS A 213 -4.81 -40.82 10.67
N PRO A 214 -5.59 -41.86 11.02
CA PRO A 214 -5.01 -43.11 11.56
C PRO A 214 -4.53 -44.08 10.47
N LEU A 215 -4.88 -43.82 9.20
CA LEU A 215 -4.47 -44.66 8.06
C LEU A 215 -2.97 -44.49 7.75
N SER A 216 -2.34 -45.60 7.35
CA SER A 216 -1.00 -45.54 6.77
C SER A 216 -1.05 -44.99 5.33
N ASN A 217 0.05 -44.42 4.86
CA ASN A 217 0.16 -43.94 3.48
C ASN A 217 -0.03 -45.08 2.47
N GLU A 218 0.46 -46.29 2.79
CA GLU A 218 0.27 -47.50 1.98
C GLU A 218 -1.20 -47.89 1.89
N THR A 219 -1.95 -47.84 3.01
CA THR A 219 -3.38 -48.16 3.03
C THR A 219 -4.19 -47.20 2.16
N ILE A 220 -3.85 -45.90 2.18
CA ILE A 220 -4.48 -44.90 1.30
C ILE A 220 -4.20 -45.20 -0.17
N LEU A 221 -2.93 -45.38 -0.54
CA LEU A 221 -2.54 -45.64 -1.93
C LEU A 221 -3.16 -46.95 -2.46
N ASN A 222 -3.07 -48.05 -1.71
CA ASN A 222 -3.64 -49.36 -2.08
C ASN A 222 -5.17 -49.29 -2.26
N ALA A 223 -5.88 -48.63 -1.35
CA ALA A 223 -7.34 -48.51 -1.43
C ALA A 223 -7.78 -47.60 -2.59
N LEU A 224 -6.96 -46.63 -2.99
CA LEU A 224 -7.17 -45.85 -4.20
C LEU A 224 -6.89 -46.67 -5.47
N GLU A 225 -5.82 -47.47 -5.52
CA GLU A 225 -5.44 -48.28 -6.72
C GLU A 225 -6.60 -49.18 -7.17
N GLN A 226 -7.20 -49.90 -6.21
CA GLN A 226 -8.33 -50.80 -6.47
C GLN A 226 -9.56 -50.07 -7.04
N ALA A 227 -9.70 -48.78 -6.75
CA ALA A 227 -10.85 -47.96 -7.15
C ALA A 227 -10.72 -47.30 -8.54
N GLN A 228 -9.61 -47.52 -9.25
CA GLN A 228 -9.30 -46.91 -10.56
C GLN A 228 -9.31 -45.37 -10.52
N TRP A 229 -8.19 -44.81 -10.04
CA TRP A 229 -7.90 -43.37 -9.89
C TRP A 229 -8.55 -42.44 -10.92
N ASP A 230 -8.45 -42.79 -12.19
CA ASP A 230 -8.78 -41.95 -13.34
C ASP A 230 -10.29 -41.64 -13.51
N ARG A 231 -11.17 -42.26 -12.70
CA ARG A 231 -12.63 -42.27 -12.93
C ARG A 231 -13.50 -41.57 -11.88
N ALA A 232 -12.90 -41.00 -10.83
CA ALA A 232 -13.61 -40.23 -9.80
C ALA A 232 -14.93 -40.88 -9.30
N PRO A 233 -14.90 -42.11 -8.77
CA PRO A 233 -16.11 -42.89 -8.49
C PRO A 233 -17.10 -42.15 -7.59
N ALA A 234 -18.36 -42.05 -8.03
CA ALA A 234 -19.44 -41.40 -7.29
C ALA A 234 -19.87 -42.17 -6.02
N THR A 235 -19.53 -43.45 -5.95
CA THR A 235 -19.77 -44.35 -4.81
C THR A 235 -18.56 -44.37 -3.85
N PRO A 236 -18.77 -44.34 -2.53
CA PRO A 236 -17.70 -44.54 -1.56
C PRO A 236 -16.99 -45.88 -1.71
N ILE A 237 -15.69 -45.87 -1.42
CA ILE A 237 -14.78 -47.02 -1.45
C ILE A 237 -14.70 -47.59 -0.04
N ALA A 238 -14.96 -48.89 0.13
CA ALA A 238 -14.85 -49.55 1.43
C ALA A 238 -13.38 -49.69 1.87
N LEU A 239 -13.09 -49.28 3.11
CA LEU A 239 -11.78 -49.47 3.73
C LEU A 239 -11.62 -50.94 4.16
N HIS A 240 -10.40 -51.48 3.99
CA HIS A 240 -10.10 -52.88 4.36
C HIS A 240 -10.05 -53.08 5.89
N GLU A 241 -9.72 -52.03 6.63
CA GLU A 241 -9.76 -51.97 8.09
C GLU A 241 -10.62 -50.78 8.51
N SER A 242 -11.46 -50.94 9.52
CA SER A 242 -12.35 -49.88 10.01
C SER A 242 -11.61 -48.96 10.98
N VAL A 243 -11.72 -47.65 10.77
CA VAL A 243 -10.80 -46.65 11.35
C VAL A 243 -11.49 -45.81 12.41
N VAL A 244 -11.06 -45.92 13.67
CA VAL A 244 -11.56 -45.05 14.75
C VAL A 244 -10.82 -43.71 14.69
N CYS A 245 -11.50 -42.67 14.18
CA CYS A 245 -11.06 -41.28 14.32
C CYS A 245 -11.66 -40.69 15.62
N PRO A 246 -10.95 -39.82 16.37
CA PRO A 246 -11.42 -39.32 17.68
C PRO A 246 -12.60 -38.32 17.61
N VAL A 247 -13.17 -38.12 16.43
CA VAL A 247 -14.35 -37.27 16.18
C VAL A 247 -15.63 -37.94 16.69
N TRP A 248 -15.75 -39.23 16.41
CA TRP A 248 -16.97 -40.02 16.61
C TRP A 248 -16.61 -41.38 17.21
N PRO A 249 -17.43 -41.97 18.09
CA PRO A 249 -17.17 -43.30 18.63
C PRO A 249 -17.37 -44.41 17.59
N GLU A 250 -18.12 -44.17 16.52
CA GLU A 250 -18.29 -45.10 15.40
C GLU A 250 -17.07 -45.05 14.46
N PRO A 251 -16.53 -46.20 13.99
CA PRO A 251 -15.39 -46.20 13.09
C PRO A 251 -15.79 -45.80 11.65
N VAL A 252 -14.91 -45.05 10.99
CA VAL A 252 -14.98 -44.77 9.55
C VAL A 252 -14.74 -46.07 8.78
N THR A 253 -15.68 -46.45 7.92
CA THR A 253 -15.64 -47.69 7.13
C THR A 253 -15.42 -47.45 5.63
N HIS A 254 -15.57 -46.21 5.17
CA HIS A 254 -15.52 -45.85 3.75
C HIS A 254 -14.75 -44.53 3.54
N MET A 255 -14.18 -44.38 2.35
CA MET A 255 -13.56 -43.13 1.88
C MET A 255 -14.08 -42.76 0.48
N VAL A 256 -13.87 -41.52 0.07
CA VAL A 256 -14.17 -41.04 -1.29
C VAL A 256 -13.00 -40.21 -1.81
N SER A 257 -12.74 -40.29 -3.12
CA SER A 257 -11.62 -39.59 -3.76
C SER A 257 -12.08 -38.74 -4.95
N ARG A 258 -11.40 -37.62 -5.19
CA ARG A 258 -11.68 -36.69 -6.29
C ARG A 258 -10.37 -36.19 -6.93
N PRO A 259 -10.29 -36.12 -8.27
CA PRO A 259 -9.10 -35.59 -8.95
C PRO A 259 -9.03 -34.06 -8.82
N ILE A 260 -7.83 -33.55 -8.58
CA ILE A 260 -7.54 -32.11 -8.57
C ILE A 260 -7.23 -31.71 -10.02
N LEU A 261 -8.28 -31.63 -10.85
CA LEU A 261 -8.18 -31.36 -12.29
C LEU A 261 -8.53 -29.90 -12.59
N ALA A 262 -7.54 -29.12 -13.02
CA ALA A 262 -7.75 -27.72 -13.40
C ALA A 262 -8.55 -27.60 -14.72
N PRO A 263 -9.37 -26.56 -14.91
CA PRO A 263 -10.14 -26.36 -16.15
C PRO A 263 -9.24 -26.36 -17.40
N GLY A 264 -9.43 -27.36 -18.28
CA GLY A 264 -8.65 -27.51 -19.51
C GLY A 264 -7.32 -28.24 -19.38
N ALA A 265 -6.95 -28.71 -18.17
CA ALA A 265 -5.79 -29.59 -18.00
C ALA A 265 -6.07 -31.00 -18.55
N ALA A 266 -5.04 -31.65 -19.11
CA ALA A 266 -5.12 -33.03 -19.61
C ALA A 266 -4.86 -34.09 -18.52
N GLU A 267 -4.19 -33.71 -17.44
CA GLU A 267 -3.87 -34.57 -16.29
C GLU A 267 -4.21 -33.86 -14.98
N ALA A 268 -4.55 -34.61 -13.94
CA ALA A 268 -4.84 -34.06 -12.62
C ALA A 268 -3.53 -33.72 -11.86
N ALA A 269 -3.53 -32.58 -11.17
CA ALA A 269 -2.39 -32.14 -10.36
C ALA A 269 -2.15 -33.00 -9.10
N GLY A 270 -3.18 -33.75 -8.69
CA GLY A 270 -3.20 -34.67 -7.56
C GLY A 270 -4.58 -35.30 -7.38
N ILE A 271 -4.77 -36.04 -6.30
CA ILE A 271 -6.05 -36.64 -5.88
C ILE A 271 -6.28 -36.26 -4.43
N ILE A 272 -7.44 -35.70 -4.12
CA ILE A 272 -7.88 -35.44 -2.74
C ILE A 272 -8.78 -36.58 -2.25
N VAL A 273 -8.65 -36.94 -0.98
CA VAL A 273 -9.31 -38.08 -0.34
C VAL A 273 -9.98 -37.60 0.95
N PHE A 274 -11.20 -38.07 1.19
CA PHE A 274 -12.00 -37.76 2.37
C PHE A 274 -12.49 -39.06 3.01
N GLY A 275 -12.38 -39.20 4.33
CA GLY A 275 -13.12 -40.22 5.07
C GLY A 275 -14.61 -39.89 5.07
N VAL A 276 -15.47 -40.88 4.79
CA VAL A 276 -16.94 -40.67 4.83
C VAL A 276 -17.40 -40.75 6.29
N SER A 277 -18.05 -39.69 6.76
CA SER A 277 -18.46 -39.56 8.16
C SER A 277 -19.51 -40.62 8.53
N PRO A 278 -19.31 -41.43 9.58
CA PRO A 278 -20.22 -42.50 9.98
C PRO A 278 -21.56 -41.98 10.52
N ARG A 279 -21.67 -40.68 10.80
CA ARG A 279 -22.88 -39.99 11.27
C ARG A 279 -23.58 -39.16 10.20
N LEU A 280 -23.09 -39.16 8.95
CA LEU A 280 -23.71 -38.43 7.84
C LEU A 280 -24.15 -39.39 6.74
N ARG A 281 -25.33 -39.14 6.19
CA ARG A 281 -25.82 -39.87 5.02
C ARG A 281 -24.97 -39.55 3.80
N TRP A 282 -24.49 -40.56 3.07
CA TRP A 282 -23.92 -40.34 1.73
C TRP A 282 -25.04 -40.04 0.74
N ASP A 283 -25.04 -38.81 0.21
CA ASP A 283 -26.04 -38.29 -0.73
C ASP A 283 -25.41 -37.37 -1.79
N ALA A 284 -26.26 -36.73 -2.59
CA ALA A 284 -25.84 -35.84 -3.66
C ALA A 284 -25.19 -34.53 -3.16
N GLU A 285 -25.63 -33.98 -2.01
CA GLU A 285 -25.04 -32.75 -1.46
C GLU A 285 -23.69 -33.01 -0.80
N TYR A 286 -23.53 -34.17 -0.14
CA TYR A 286 -22.25 -34.59 0.44
C TYR A 286 -21.21 -34.89 -0.66
N SER A 287 -21.59 -35.53 -1.77
CA SER A 287 -20.69 -35.64 -2.94
C SER A 287 -20.35 -34.25 -3.49
N ALA A 288 -21.35 -33.40 -3.75
CA ALA A 288 -21.14 -32.09 -4.34
C ALA A 288 -20.23 -31.19 -3.50
N PHE A 289 -20.22 -31.35 -2.16
CA PHE A 289 -19.24 -30.74 -1.27
C PHE A 289 -17.81 -31.23 -1.57
N CYS A 290 -17.57 -32.54 -1.63
CA CYS A 290 -16.26 -33.10 -2.00
C CYS A 290 -15.81 -32.65 -3.40
N ASP A 291 -16.72 -32.62 -4.36
CA ASP A 291 -16.49 -32.13 -5.73
C ASP A 291 -16.10 -30.63 -5.74
N THR A 292 -16.77 -29.83 -4.91
CA THR A 292 -16.50 -28.38 -4.76
C THR A 292 -15.14 -28.13 -4.10
N CYS A 293 -14.78 -28.89 -3.06
CA CYS A 293 -13.46 -28.81 -2.41
C CYS A 293 -12.32 -29.13 -3.38
N ALA A 294 -12.46 -30.20 -4.17
CA ALA A 294 -11.47 -30.57 -5.20
C ALA A 294 -11.36 -29.49 -6.30
N SER A 295 -12.48 -28.92 -6.73
CA SER A 295 -12.53 -27.88 -7.77
C SER A 295 -11.87 -26.58 -7.33
N ASN A 296 -12.12 -26.11 -6.10
CA ASN A 296 -11.47 -24.91 -5.56
C ASN A 296 -9.96 -25.11 -5.38
N LEU A 297 -9.53 -26.27 -4.91
CA LEU A 297 -8.11 -26.62 -4.81
C LEU A 297 -7.43 -26.65 -6.20
N ALA A 298 -8.13 -27.13 -7.23
CA ALA A 298 -7.61 -27.14 -8.60
C ALA A 298 -7.41 -25.73 -9.17
N ILE A 299 -8.29 -24.77 -8.83
CA ILE A 299 -8.11 -23.34 -9.19
C ILE A 299 -6.87 -22.76 -8.50
N VAL A 300 -6.72 -22.96 -7.19
CA VAL A 300 -5.55 -22.46 -6.42
C VAL A 300 -4.22 -23.01 -6.96
N ILE A 301 -4.21 -24.26 -7.44
CA ILE A 301 -3.02 -24.86 -8.06
C ILE A 301 -2.76 -24.29 -9.46
N ALA A 302 -3.79 -24.07 -10.27
CA ALA A 302 -3.65 -23.43 -11.57
C ALA A 302 -3.13 -21.99 -11.45
N ASP A 303 -3.63 -21.21 -10.49
CA ASP A 303 -3.16 -19.86 -10.18
C ASP A 303 -1.70 -19.86 -9.70
N PHE A 304 -1.29 -20.86 -8.91
CA PHE A 304 0.10 -21.02 -8.47
C PHE A 304 1.05 -21.29 -9.64
N GLU A 305 0.65 -22.18 -10.57
CA GLU A 305 1.45 -22.53 -11.75
C GLU A 305 1.51 -21.37 -12.76
N ALA A 306 0.40 -20.65 -12.95
CA ALA A 306 0.34 -19.44 -13.76
C ALA A 306 1.22 -18.32 -13.17
N PHE A 307 1.10 -18.05 -11.87
CA PHE A 307 1.89 -17.01 -11.18
C PHE A 307 3.39 -17.34 -11.18
N ALA A 308 3.77 -18.61 -10.99
CA ALA A 308 5.16 -19.05 -11.09
C ALA A 308 5.72 -18.85 -12.51
N GLY A 309 4.95 -19.21 -13.54
CA GLY A 309 5.33 -19.04 -14.94
C GLY A 309 5.45 -17.58 -15.37
N GLU A 310 4.48 -16.74 -15.01
CA GLU A 310 4.54 -15.29 -15.26
C GLU A 310 5.71 -14.64 -14.51
N ARG A 311 5.90 -14.98 -13.22
CA ARG A 311 6.99 -14.45 -12.41
C ARG A 311 8.35 -14.77 -13.01
N GLN A 312 8.60 -16.01 -13.42
CA GLN A 312 9.87 -16.39 -14.07
C GLN A 312 10.11 -15.59 -15.36
N ARG A 313 9.05 -15.35 -16.15
CA ARG A 313 9.12 -14.59 -17.41
C ARG A 313 9.38 -13.10 -17.17
N ASN A 314 8.69 -12.50 -16.22
CA ASN A 314 8.87 -11.10 -15.83
C ASN A 314 10.21 -10.85 -15.12
N GLU A 315 10.68 -11.75 -14.25
CA GLU A 315 12.01 -11.65 -13.65
C GLU A 315 13.12 -11.76 -14.70
N THR A 316 12.98 -12.62 -15.72
CA THR A 316 13.92 -12.73 -16.85
C THR A 316 13.96 -11.43 -17.68
N LEU A 317 12.81 -10.90 -18.09
CA LEU A 317 12.71 -9.65 -18.86
C LEU A 317 13.25 -8.46 -18.06
N ALA A 318 12.85 -8.33 -16.80
CA ALA A 318 13.31 -7.25 -15.93
C ALA A 318 14.80 -7.38 -15.57
N ALA A 319 15.38 -8.58 -15.54
CA ALA A 319 16.83 -8.73 -15.38
C ALA A 319 17.58 -8.17 -16.59
N ILE A 320 17.12 -8.46 -17.81
CA ILE A 320 17.74 -7.99 -19.05
C ILE A 320 17.66 -6.45 -19.18
N ASP A 321 16.49 -5.84 -18.98
CA ASP A 321 16.37 -4.38 -19.13
C ASP A 321 17.05 -3.59 -18.00
N ARG A 322 17.02 -4.11 -16.75
CA ARG A 322 17.80 -3.51 -15.66
C ARG A 322 19.29 -3.63 -15.92
N ALA A 323 19.79 -4.76 -16.42
CA ALA A 323 21.20 -4.91 -16.80
C ALA A 323 21.59 -3.90 -17.90
N LYS A 324 20.78 -3.75 -18.96
CA LYS A 324 21.00 -2.77 -20.03
C LYS A 324 21.02 -1.33 -19.48
N THR A 325 20.04 -0.96 -18.66
CA THR A 325 19.90 0.41 -18.12
C THR A 325 20.99 0.75 -17.09
N VAL A 326 21.33 -0.18 -16.19
CA VAL A 326 22.41 0.01 -15.20
C VAL A 326 23.77 0.10 -15.88
N PHE A 327 24.03 -0.72 -16.91
CA PHE A 327 25.28 -0.66 -17.68
C PHE A 327 25.54 0.74 -18.25
N PHE A 328 24.60 1.31 -19.01
CA PHE A 328 24.78 2.66 -19.57
C PHE A 328 24.78 3.77 -18.51
N SER A 329 24.06 3.61 -17.40
CA SER A 329 24.07 4.59 -16.30
C SER A 329 25.39 4.60 -15.51
N ASN A 330 25.97 3.45 -15.22
CA ASN A 330 27.19 3.33 -14.41
C ASN A 330 28.43 3.79 -15.19
N VAL A 331 28.60 3.28 -16.42
CA VAL A 331 29.67 3.72 -17.36
C VAL A 331 29.71 5.25 -17.50
N SER A 332 28.54 5.87 -17.44
CA SER A 332 28.37 7.32 -17.54
C SER A 332 28.75 8.09 -16.27
N HIS A 333 28.55 7.51 -15.09
CA HIS A 333 29.05 8.05 -13.82
C HIS A 333 30.57 7.90 -13.73
N GLU A 334 31.07 6.71 -14.09
CA GLU A 334 32.49 6.36 -14.14
C GLU A 334 33.29 7.27 -15.10
N PHE A 335 32.70 7.74 -16.21
CA PHE A 335 33.36 8.74 -17.06
C PHE A 335 33.16 10.20 -16.61
N ARG A 336 31.96 10.60 -16.15
CA ARG A 336 31.69 12.01 -15.78
C ARG A 336 32.45 12.46 -14.53
N THR A 337 32.65 11.58 -13.55
CA THR A 337 33.34 11.92 -12.29
C THR A 337 34.81 12.30 -12.49
N PRO A 338 35.67 11.45 -13.11
CA PRO A 338 37.06 11.83 -13.37
C PRO A 338 37.19 13.00 -14.35
N LEU A 339 36.26 13.16 -15.29
CA LEU A 339 36.23 14.34 -16.16
C LEU A 339 35.94 15.63 -15.38
N THR A 340 34.99 15.63 -14.46
CA THR A 340 34.69 16.81 -13.62
C THR A 340 35.87 17.16 -12.72
N LEU A 341 36.55 16.15 -12.15
CA LEU A 341 37.74 16.30 -11.31
C LEU A 341 39.01 16.62 -12.10
N MET A 342 39.04 16.45 -13.42
CA MET A 342 40.09 16.96 -14.29
C MET A 342 39.79 18.41 -14.73
N LEU A 343 38.56 18.70 -15.16
CA LEU A 343 38.20 19.98 -15.76
C LEU A 343 38.33 21.15 -14.79
N GLY A 344 37.77 21.06 -13.57
CA GLY A 344 37.86 22.15 -12.58
C GLY A 344 39.31 22.57 -12.28
N PRO A 345 40.18 21.65 -11.81
CA PRO A 345 41.58 21.97 -11.53
C PRO A 345 42.40 22.38 -12.76
N LEU A 346 42.03 21.97 -13.98
CA LEU A 346 42.65 22.48 -15.21
C LEU A 346 42.20 23.90 -15.54
N GLU A 347 40.96 24.26 -15.25
CA GLU A 347 40.38 25.59 -15.45
C GLU A 347 40.95 26.58 -14.42
N ASP A 348 41.00 26.19 -13.15
CA ASP A 348 41.68 26.93 -12.07
C ASP A 348 43.17 27.16 -12.42
N ALA A 349 43.90 26.11 -12.83
CA ALA A 349 45.32 26.23 -13.18
C ALA A 349 45.57 27.06 -14.45
N LEU A 350 44.65 27.05 -15.42
CA LEU A 350 44.74 27.91 -16.61
C LEU A 350 44.42 29.39 -16.29
N ALA A 351 43.72 29.67 -15.19
CA ALA A 351 43.51 31.01 -14.67
C ALA A 351 44.69 31.56 -13.85
N GLU A 352 45.67 30.73 -13.46
CA GLU A 352 46.89 31.20 -12.77
C GLU A 352 47.83 31.99 -13.71
N ALA A 353 48.23 33.18 -13.27
CA ALA A 353 49.08 34.11 -14.03
C ALA A 353 50.56 33.67 -14.16
N SER A 354 50.96 32.58 -13.52
CA SER A 354 52.35 32.15 -13.30
C SER A 354 52.91 31.14 -14.32
N LEU A 355 52.05 30.57 -15.19
CA LEU A 355 52.44 29.56 -16.18
C LEU A 355 53.29 30.14 -17.33
N ASP A 356 54.34 29.41 -17.74
CA ASP A 356 55.05 29.68 -19.01
C ASP A 356 54.19 29.28 -20.22
N ASP A 357 54.42 29.90 -21.38
CA ASP A 357 53.56 29.70 -22.56
C ASP A 357 53.56 28.24 -23.06
N ARG A 358 54.66 27.51 -22.89
CA ARG A 358 54.78 26.10 -23.28
C ARG A 358 54.07 25.16 -22.30
N GLN A 359 53.93 25.56 -21.04
CA GLN A 359 53.06 24.90 -20.05
C GLN A 359 51.59 25.23 -20.33
N ARG A 360 51.26 26.50 -20.56
CA ARG A 360 49.90 26.96 -20.87
C ARG A 360 49.35 26.27 -22.12
N ASP A 361 50.13 26.13 -23.18
CA ASP A 361 49.69 25.47 -24.43
C ASP A 361 49.51 23.95 -24.25
N ARG A 362 50.34 23.31 -23.41
CA ARG A 362 50.17 21.90 -23.01
C ARG A 362 48.89 21.69 -22.18
N LEU A 363 48.67 22.49 -21.14
CA LEU A 363 47.48 22.40 -20.28
C LEU A 363 46.21 22.72 -21.07
N SER A 364 46.24 23.75 -21.92
CA SER A 364 45.16 24.07 -22.87
C SER A 364 44.87 22.90 -23.82
N THR A 365 45.88 22.10 -24.20
CA THR A 365 45.70 20.90 -25.03
C THR A 365 45.08 19.74 -24.24
N VAL A 366 45.43 19.56 -22.97
CA VAL A 366 44.77 18.56 -22.09
C VAL A 366 43.31 18.94 -21.84
N TYR A 367 43.04 20.19 -21.43
CA TYR A 367 41.69 20.71 -21.18
C TYR A 367 40.79 20.60 -22.43
N ARG A 368 41.30 20.98 -23.61
CA ARG A 368 40.60 20.82 -24.91
C ARG A 368 40.26 19.37 -25.28
N ASN A 369 41.01 18.38 -24.78
CA ASN A 369 40.73 16.96 -24.97
C ASN A 369 39.79 16.39 -23.91
N ALA A 370 39.90 16.81 -22.65
CA ALA A 370 38.95 16.47 -21.59
C ALA A 370 37.52 16.94 -21.94
N LEU A 371 37.37 18.18 -22.39
CA LEU A 371 36.09 18.70 -22.90
C LEU A 371 35.55 17.89 -24.09
N ARG A 372 36.42 17.41 -24.98
CA ARG A 372 36.02 16.58 -26.13
C ARG A 372 35.50 15.21 -25.70
N LEU A 373 36.17 14.56 -24.74
CA LEU A 373 35.73 13.30 -24.15
C LEU A 373 34.37 13.48 -23.42
N GLN A 374 34.21 14.56 -22.66
CA GLN A 374 32.96 14.89 -21.95
C GLN A 374 31.77 15.05 -22.91
N ARG A 375 31.97 15.74 -24.05
CA ARG A 375 30.96 15.84 -25.11
C ARG A 375 30.60 14.48 -25.69
N LEU A 376 31.58 13.65 -26.01
CA LEU A 376 31.35 12.34 -26.63
C LEU A 376 30.57 11.40 -25.69
N VAL A 377 30.89 11.42 -24.39
CA VAL A 377 30.16 10.69 -23.34
C VAL A 377 28.71 11.21 -23.23
N ASN A 378 28.51 12.53 -23.20
CA ASN A 378 27.16 13.11 -23.15
C ASN A 378 26.33 12.81 -24.41
N THR A 379 26.92 12.95 -25.61
CA THR A 379 26.22 12.68 -26.88
C THR A 379 25.74 11.22 -26.98
N LEU A 380 26.56 10.27 -26.51
CA LEU A 380 26.20 8.85 -26.46
C LEU A 380 25.10 8.57 -25.42
N LEU A 381 25.12 9.29 -24.30
CA LEU A 381 24.09 9.25 -23.26
C LEU A 381 22.75 9.79 -23.71
N ASP A 382 22.74 10.97 -24.33
CA ASP A 382 21.51 11.64 -24.74
C ASP A 382 20.82 10.82 -25.84
N PHE A 383 21.61 10.25 -26.77
CA PHE A 383 21.13 9.23 -27.71
C PHE A 383 20.52 8.00 -26.99
N SER A 384 21.20 7.44 -25.99
CA SER A 384 20.68 6.30 -25.21
C SER A 384 19.42 6.61 -24.40
N ARG A 385 19.16 7.89 -24.07
CA ARG A 385 17.92 8.32 -23.38
C ARG A 385 16.77 8.49 -24.37
N ILE A 386 17.06 9.00 -25.57
CA ILE A 386 16.09 9.12 -26.68
C ILE A 386 15.64 7.73 -27.14
N GLU A 387 16.57 6.80 -27.41
CA GLU A 387 16.23 5.41 -27.81
C GLU A 387 15.41 4.66 -26.74
N ALA A 388 15.60 4.99 -25.46
CA ALA A 388 14.83 4.39 -24.38
C ALA A 388 13.45 5.04 -24.14
N GLY A 389 13.07 6.06 -24.93
CA GLY A 389 11.84 6.83 -24.75
C GLY A 389 11.83 7.76 -23.52
N ARG A 390 13.00 8.04 -22.92
CA ARG A 390 13.17 8.78 -21.66
C ARG A 390 13.72 10.20 -21.87
N ALA A 391 13.38 10.81 -23.00
CA ALA A 391 13.82 12.14 -23.39
C ALA A 391 12.61 13.06 -23.57
N ALA A 392 12.24 13.76 -22.49
CA ALA A 392 11.20 14.78 -22.53
C ALA A 392 11.74 16.06 -23.19
N ALA A 393 11.40 16.27 -24.46
CA ALA A 393 11.57 17.54 -25.15
C ALA A 393 10.55 18.57 -24.63
N VAL A 394 10.96 19.83 -24.47
CA VAL A 394 10.10 20.92 -23.95
C VAL A 394 9.92 21.99 -25.04
N PHE A 395 8.76 21.95 -25.70
CA PHE A 395 8.49 22.77 -26.88
C PHE A 395 7.97 24.15 -26.48
N GLN A 396 8.63 25.21 -26.95
CA GLN A 396 8.25 26.60 -26.71
C GLN A 396 8.13 27.38 -28.03
N PRO A 397 7.16 28.31 -28.15
CA PRO A 397 7.05 29.15 -29.34
C PRO A 397 8.25 30.09 -29.43
N THR A 398 9.04 29.94 -30.49
CA THR A 398 10.32 30.65 -30.66
C THR A 398 10.27 31.51 -31.93
N ASP A 399 10.85 32.71 -31.88
CA ASP A 399 11.12 33.49 -33.09
C ASP A 399 12.28 32.82 -33.86
N PHE A 400 11.91 32.03 -34.86
CA PHE A 400 12.77 31.04 -35.48
C PHE A 400 13.87 31.68 -36.34
N ILE A 401 13.57 32.78 -37.06
CA ILE A 401 14.56 33.40 -37.94
C ILE A 401 15.73 34.01 -37.13
N PRO A 402 15.51 34.87 -36.11
CA PRO A 402 16.61 35.40 -35.30
C PRO A 402 17.38 34.28 -34.58
N PHE A 403 16.68 33.31 -33.96
CA PHE A 403 17.32 32.23 -33.22
C PHE A 403 18.28 31.39 -34.07
N ILE A 404 17.86 31.01 -35.28
CA ILE A 404 18.73 30.30 -36.23
C ILE A 404 19.83 31.23 -36.77
N THR A 405 19.53 32.51 -37.03
CA THR A 405 20.51 33.48 -37.53
C THR A 405 21.66 33.71 -36.55
N ASP A 406 21.37 33.77 -35.24
CA ASP A 406 22.37 33.86 -34.17
C ASP A 406 23.27 32.60 -34.15
N LEU A 407 22.65 31.40 -34.18
CA LEU A 407 23.37 30.12 -34.20
C LEU A 407 24.29 29.99 -35.42
N VAL A 408 23.81 30.35 -36.62
CA VAL A 408 24.63 30.31 -37.84
C VAL A 408 25.73 31.38 -37.81
N SER A 409 25.43 32.58 -37.30
CA SER A 409 26.42 33.67 -37.21
C SER A 409 27.59 33.33 -36.28
N SER A 410 27.42 32.43 -35.31
CA SER A 410 28.52 31.93 -34.47
C SER A 410 29.65 31.28 -35.28
N PHE A 411 29.34 30.67 -36.44
CA PHE A 411 30.35 30.04 -37.32
C PHE A 411 31.07 31.03 -38.24
N ARG A 412 30.60 32.28 -38.37
CA ARG A 412 31.15 33.27 -39.32
C ARG A 412 32.66 33.48 -39.15
N SER A 413 33.12 33.66 -37.92
CA SER A 413 34.56 33.84 -37.65
C SER A 413 35.42 32.63 -38.03
N ALA A 414 34.84 31.42 -38.05
CA ALA A 414 35.53 30.22 -38.51
C ALA A 414 35.52 30.10 -40.05
N THR A 415 34.40 30.42 -40.72
CA THR A 415 34.32 30.41 -42.19
C THR A 415 35.18 31.48 -42.84
N ASP A 416 35.18 32.70 -42.29
CA ASP A 416 35.96 33.82 -42.82
C ASP A 416 37.47 33.53 -42.76
N ARG A 417 37.94 32.97 -41.64
CA ARG A 417 39.34 32.49 -41.49
C ARG A 417 39.66 31.26 -42.34
N ALA A 418 38.66 30.56 -42.86
CA ALA A 418 38.80 29.40 -43.73
C ALA A 418 38.73 29.74 -45.22
N GLY A 419 38.51 31.00 -45.59
CA GLY A 419 38.25 31.41 -46.98
C GLY A 419 36.91 30.90 -47.53
N LEU A 420 35.94 30.59 -46.66
CA LEU A 420 34.61 30.11 -47.04
C LEU A 420 33.56 31.22 -46.91
N GLU A 421 32.68 31.35 -47.91
CA GLU A 421 31.53 32.25 -47.83
C GLU A 421 30.44 31.63 -46.93
N LEU A 422 29.94 32.38 -45.94
CA LEU A 422 28.81 31.98 -45.10
C LEU A 422 27.59 32.90 -45.32
N ALA A 423 26.63 32.39 -46.09
CA ALA A 423 25.41 33.08 -46.50
C ALA A 423 24.17 32.57 -45.75
N ILE A 424 23.22 33.47 -45.48
CA ILE A 424 21.91 33.16 -44.89
C ILE A 424 20.83 33.82 -45.77
N ASP A 425 19.89 33.04 -46.30
CA ASP A 425 18.67 33.52 -46.98
C ASP A 425 17.46 33.14 -46.12
N ALA A 426 16.82 34.12 -45.49
CA ALA A 426 15.69 33.89 -44.58
C ALA A 426 14.45 34.64 -45.05
N LYS A 427 13.39 33.91 -45.38
CA LYS A 427 12.09 34.43 -45.82
C LYS A 427 11.13 34.43 -44.65
N ALA A 428 10.40 35.54 -44.47
CA ALA A 428 9.48 35.74 -43.36
C ALA A 428 8.47 34.58 -43.23
N LEU A 429 8.34 34.03 -42.02
CA LEU A 429 7.43 32.93 -41.71
C LEU A 429 6.06 33.50 -41.31
N ALA A 430 4.99 32.86 -41.77
CA ALA A 430 3.62 33.32 -41.54
C ALA A 430 3.03 32.89 -40.18
N GLN A 431 3.69 32.00 -39.45
CA GLN A 431 3.20 31.37 -38.22
C GLN A 431 4.36 31.11 -37.24
N ALA A 432 4.04 31.04 -35.95
CA ALA A 432 5.02 30.69 -34.91
C ALA A 432 5.46 29.21 -35.01
N VAL A 433 6.73 28.96 -34.70
CA VAL A 433 7.34 27.63 -34.70
C VAL A 433 7.56 27.21 -33.24
N PHE A 434 7.10 26.01 -32.87
CA PHE A 434 7.30 25.44 -31.53
C PHE A 434 8.49 24.49 -31.56
N ILE A 435 9.52 24.79 -30.78
CA ILE A 435 10.76 23.99 -30.73
C ILE A 435 11.27 23.84 -29.30
N ASP A 436 11.98 22.74 -29.04
CA ASP A 436 12.95 22.68 -27.96
C ASP A 436 14.25 23.38 -28.43
N ARG A 437 14.60 24.49 -27.80
CA ARG A 437 15.70 25.35 -28.24
C ARG A 437 17.07 24.72 -28.03
N ASP A 438 17.26 23.95 -26.96
CA ASP A 438 18.54 23.29 -26.67
C ASP A 438 18.74 22.08 -27.63
N MET A 439 17.66 21.40 -28.04
CA MET A 439 17.71 20.40 -29.12
C MET A 439 18.00 21.02 -30.50
N TRP A 440 17.39 22.16 -30.83
CA TRP A 440 17.64 22.85 -32.10
C TRP A 440 19.04 23.49 -32.20
N GLU A 441 19.60 23.97 -31.10
CA GLU A 441 21.03 24.33 -31.04
C GLU A 441 21.91 23.13 -31.43
N ASN A 442 21.65 21.95 -30.86
CA ASN A 442 22.38 20.73 -31.24
C ASN A 442 22.18 20.32 -32.71
N ILE A 443 20.97 20.47 -33.27
CA ILE A 443 20.70 20.20 -34.70
C ILE A 443 21.57 21.08 -35.59
N ILE A 444 21.50 22.41 -35.41
CA ILE A 444 22.18 23.37 -36.29
C ILE A 444 23.69 23.29 -36.16
N LEU A 445 24.23 23.18 -34.94
CA LEU A 445 25.67 23.11 -34.72
C LEU A 445 26.30 21.82 -35.29
N ASN A 446 25.57 20.69 -35.30
CA ASN A 446 26.04 19.46 -35.96
C ASN A 446 26.05 19.60 -37.50
N LEU A 447 25.01 20.19 -38.10
CA LEU A 447 24.95 20.37 -39.56
C LEU A 447 26.02 21.35 -40.06
N LEU A 448 26.18 22.51 -39.40
CA LEU A 448 27.21 23.50 -39.74
C LEU A 448 28.63 22.95 -39.56
N SER A 449 28.88 22.19 -38.48
CA SER A 449 30.18 21.56 -38.23
C SER A 449 30.55 20.57 -39.35
N ASN A 450 29.59 19.75 -39.82
CA ASN A 450 29.82 18.86 -40.96
C ASN A 450 30.07 19.64 -42.27
N ALA A 451 29.22 20.61 -42.60
CA ALA A 451 29.41 21.45 -43.79
C ALA A 451 30.79 22.13 -43.81
N PHE A 452 31.22 22.70 -42.68
CA PHE A 452 32.54 23.33 -42.51
C PHE A 452 33.72 22.35 -42.59
N LYS A 453 33.51 21.08 -42.21
CA LYS A 453 34.55 20.04 -42.22
C LYS A 453 34.80 19.46 -43.62
N PHE A 454 33.76 19.32 -44.42
CA PHE A 454 33.80 18.68 -45.74
C PHE A 454 33.83 19.66 -46.93
N THR A 455 33.76 20.97 -46.65
CA THR A 455 34.02 22.04 -47.62
C THR A 455 35.44 22.59 -47.44
N LEU A 456 36.29 22.44 -48.45
CA LEU A 456 37.65 22.95 -48.43
C LEU A 456 37.72 24.41 -48.91
N GLU A 457 37.04 24.69 -50.02
CA GLU A 457 36.89 25.99 -50.68
C GLU A 457 35.42 26.15 -51.12
N GLY A 458 34.95 27.38 -51.34
CA GLY A 458 33.58 27.66 -51.76
C GLY A 458 32.69 28.23 -50.65
N ALA A 459 31.44 27.76 -50.56
CA ALA A 459 30.40 28.40 -49.75
C ALA A 459 29.58 27.40 -48.91
N ILE A 460 29.07 27.91 -47.78
CA ILE A 460 28.03 27.28 -46.96
C ILE A 460 26.86 28.26 -46.92
N ARG A 461 25.64 27.76 -47.20
CA ARG A 461 24.41 28.55 -47.20
C ARG A 461 23.36 27.90 -46.33
N VAL A 462 22.71 28.72 -45.50
CA VAL A 462 21.50 28.32 -44.76
C VAL A 462 20.30 29.05 -45.35
N GLU A 463 19.32 28.28 -45.81
CA GLU A 463 18.09 28.79 -46.45
C GLU A 463 16.89 28.45 -45.54
N ILE A 464 16.09 29.47 -45.17
CA ILE A 464 14.95 29.35 -44.26
C ILE A 464 13.69 29.92 -44.94
N GLY A 465 12.58 29.19 -44.90
CA GLY A 465 11.30 29.69 -45.39
C GLY A 465 10.13 28.74 -45.11
N ALA A 466 8.93 29.08 -45.59
CA ALA A 466 7.80 28.17 -45.57
C ALA A 466 7.88 27.14 -46.71
N ALA A 467 7.40 25.92 -46.46
CA ALA A 467 7.11 24.94 -47.50
C ALA A 467 6.08 25.45 -48.51
N HIS A 468 6.05 24.89 -49.72
CA HIS A 468 5.13 25.33 -50.79
C HIS A 468 3.64 25.12 -50.48
N ASP A 469 3.30 24.33 -49.45
CA ASP A 469 1.93 24.15 -48.95
C ASP A 469 1.53 25.17 -47.86
N GLY A 470 2.48 25.97 -47.36
CA GLY A 470 2.30 26.93 -46.27
C GLY A 470 2.11 26.31 -44.87
N ARG A 471 2.28 25.00 -44.70
CA ARG A 471 1.98 24.27 -43.46
C ARG A 471 3.18 23.95 -42.58
N SER A 472 4.38 23.99 -43.16
CA SER A 472 5.63 23.68 -42.47
C SER A 472 6.68 24.76 -42.70
N VAL A 473 7.60 24.94 -41.74
CA VAL A 473 8.87 25.64 -41.97
C VAL A 473 9.90 24.66 -42.50
N VAL A 474 10.69 25.11 -43.46
CA VAL A 474 11.79 24.38 -44.09
C VAL A 474 13.09 25.11 -43.77
N LEU A 475 14.09 24.35 -43.33
CA LEU A 475 15.46 24.82 -43.13
C LEU A 475 16.40 23.92 -43.93
N THR A 476 17.17 24.51 -44.84
CA THR A 476 18.16 23.80 -45.67
C THR A 476 19.55 24.28 -45.30
N VAL A 477 20.44 23.37 -44.91
CA VAL A 477 21.88 23.63 -44.82
C VAL A 477 22.53 23.03 -46.08
N ARG A 478 23.09 23.90 -46.93
CA ARG A 478 23.76 23.53 -48.17
C ARG A 478 25.24 23.88 -48.09
N ASP A 479 26.09 22.97 -48.53
CA ASP A 479 27.51 23.19 -48.77
C ASP A 479 27.86 23.00 -50.26
N THR A 480 29.00 23.53 -50.66
CA THR A 480 29.67 23.24 -51.95
C THR A 480 30.88 22.34 -51.76
N GLY A 481 30.82 21.43 -50.77
CA GLY A 481 31.91 20.52 -50.43
C GLY A 481 32.05 19.36 -51.40
N MET A 482 32.81 18.33 -51.00
CA MET A 482 33.11 17.22 -51.91
C MET A 482 31.92 16.30 -52.25
N GLY A 483 30.77 16.47 -51.57
CA GLY A 483 29.58 15.63 -51.73
C GLY A 483 29.74 14.21 -51.16
N ILE A 484 28.65 13.44 -51.21
CA ILE A 484 28.53 12.08 -50.66
C ILE A 484 28.20 11.11 -51.81
N PRO A 485 28.83 9.93 -51.90
CA PRO A 485 28.49 8.92 -52.90
C PRO A 485 27.04 8.41 -52.76
N GLU A 486 26.36 8.16 -53.88
CA GLU A 486 24.95 7.75 -53.90
C GLU A 486 24.66 6.46 -53.10
N HIS A 487 25.62 5.52 -53.05
CA HIS A 487 25.52 4.28 -52.27
C HIS A 487 25.64 4.48 -50.76
N GLU A 488 26.18 5.61 -50.30
CA GLU A 488 26.32 5.95 -48.88
C GLU A 488 25.11 6.71 -48.33
N LEU A 489 24.30 7.35 -49.20
CA LEU A 489 23.12 8.14 -48.79
C LEU A 489 22.10 7.37 -47.94
N PRO A 490 21.73 6.10 -48.25
CA PRO A 490 20.79 5.33 -47.41
C PRO A 490 21.34 5.05 -46.00
N ARG A 491 22.67 5.06 -45.85
CA ARG A 491 23.38 4.65 -44.63
C ARG A 491 23.92 5.84 -43.82
N LEU A 492 23.77 7.06 -44.32
CA LEU A 492 24.28 8.30 -43.71
C LEU A 492 23.76 8.54 -42.26
N PHE A 493 22.62 7.94 -41.93
CA PHE A 493 21.96 8.02 -40.61
C PHE A 493 22.02 6.69 -39.82
N GLU A 494 22.88 5.74 -40.23
CA GLU A 494 23.23 4.57 -39.40
C GLU A 494 24.17 4.95 -38.25
N ARG A 495 24.10 4.20 -37.15
CA ARG A 495 24.88 4.49 -35.94
C ARG A 495 26.34 4.06 -36.11
N PHE A 496 27.27 4.94 -35.72
CA PHE A 496 28.73 4.76 -35.87
C PHE A 496 29.23 4.66 -37.32
N HIS A 497 28.34 4.85 -38.29
CA HIS A 497 28.66 4.77 -39.71
C HIS A 497 29.45 6.01 -40.17
N ARG A 498 30.26 5.84 -41.23
CA ARG A 498 31.03 6.91 -41.89
C ARG A 498 31.14 6.59 -43.37
N ALA A 499 30.91 7.58 -44.22
CA ALA A 499 31.02 7.41 -45.66
C ALA A 499 32.48 7.12 -46.09
N GLU A 500 32.69 5.99 -46.77
CA GLU A 500 34.02 5.63 -47.29
C GLU A 500 34.40 6.52 -48.49
N GLY A 501 35.70 6.79 -48.64
CA GLY A 501 36.23 7.66 -49.71
C GLY A 501 36.09 9.19 -49.48
N VAL A 502 35.46 9.64 -48.39
CA VAL A 502 35.19 11.07 -48.14
C VAL A 502 36.36 11.77 -47.39
N THR A 503 37.29 12.35 -48.16
CA THR A 503 38.46 13.10 -47.67
C THR A 503 38.18 14.58 -47.36
N GLY A 504 37.66 14.87 -46.16
CA GLY A 504 37.52 16.24 -45.62
C GLY A 504 38.75 16.76 -44.85
N ARG A 505 38.62 17.90 -44.16
CA ARG A 505 39.69 18.56 -43.37
C ARG A 505 40.30 17.68 -42.24
N SER A 506 39.61 16.61 -41.83
CA SER A 506 40.15 15.56 -40.96
C SER A 506 39.33 14.27 -41.03
N ILE A 507 39.93 13.12 -40.69
CA ILE A 507 39.27 11.79 -40.74
C ILE A 507 38.43 11.50 -39.48
N GLU A 508 38.53 12.33 -38.44
CA GLU A 508 37.90 12.08 -37.13
C GLU A 508 36.43 12.51 -37.04
N GLY A 509 35.57 11.66 -36.46
CA GLY A 509 34.17 11.94 -36.14
C GLY A 509 33.49 10.69 -35.58
N SER A 510 32.55 10.82 -34.64
CA SER A 510 32.01 9.66 -33.91
C SER A 510 31.07 8.76 -34.73
N GLY A 511 30.53 9.24 -35.86
CA GLY A 511 29.45 8.55 -36.58
C GLY A 511 28.10 8.58 -35.86
N ILE A 512 27.93 9.46 -34.86
CA ILE A 512 26.69 9.59 -34.07
C ILE A 512 25.90 10.84 -34.46
N GLY A 513 26.58 11.93 -34.87
CA GLY A 513 25.97 13.26 -35.04
C GLY A 513 24.74 13.29 -35.95
N LEU A 514 24.84 12.80 -37.20
CA LEU A 514 23.69 12.82 -38.12
C LEU A 514 22.56 11.88 -37.69
N ALA A 515 22.88 10.73 -37.08
CA ALA A 515 21.86 9.85 -36.50
C ALA A 515 21.09 10.56 -35.38
N LEU A 516 21.80 11.24 -34.46
CA LEU A 516 21.17 12.05 -33.41
C LEU A 516 20.30 13.18 -33.99
N VAL A 517 20.77 13.90 -35.01
CA VAL A 517 19.98 14.94 -35.68
C VAL A 517 18.65 14.39 -36.23
N ARG A 518 18.65 13.19 -36.82
CA ARG A 518 17.42 12.53 -37.28
C ARG A 518 16.45 12.26 -36.13
N GLU A 519 16.91 11.67 -35.03
CA GLU A 519 16.04 11.39 -33.88
C GLU A 519 15.50 12.68 -33.23
N LEU A 520 16.30 13.75 -33.14
CA LEU A 520 15.87 15.05 -32.63
C LEU A 520 14.84 15.73 -33.52
N VAL A 521 14.93 15.60 -34.86
CA VAL A 521 13.92 16.10 -35.79
C VAL A 521 12.63 15.27 -35.72
N ALA A 522 12.74 13.94 -35.57
CA ALA A 522 11.57 13.07 -35.38
C ALA A 522 10.79 13.40 -34.08
N LEU A 523 11.49 13.76 -32.98
CA LEU A 523 10.85 14.25 -31.75
C LEU A 523 10.05 15.55 -31.95
N HIS A 524 10.41 16.37 -32.95
CA HIS A 524 9.66 17.57 -33.34
C HIS A 524 8.54 17.29 -34.37
N GLY A 525 8.20 16.01 -34.62
CA GLY A 525 7.23 15.63 -35.65
C GLY A 525 7.66 16.02 -37.08
N GLY A 526 8.96 16.21 -37.30
CA GLY A 526 9.53 16.63 -38.57
C GLY A 526 10.10 15.49 -39.41
N ASP A 527 10.44 15.84 -40.65
CA ASP A 527 11.16 15.00 -41.60
C ASP A 527 12.53 15.61 -41.95
N LEU A 528 13.49 14.76 -42.30
CA LEU A 528 14.85 15.14 -42.69
C LEU A 528 15.26 14.40 -43.95
N THR A 529 15.55 15.17 -45.01
CA THR A 529 16.00 14.65 -46.30
C THR A 529 17.41 15.13 -46.62
N VAL A 530 18.12 14.38 -47.46
CA VAL A 530 19.47 14.72 -47.94
C VAL A 530 19.54 14.58 -49.46
N ALA A 531 20.12 15.58 -50.12
CA ALA A 531 20.48 15.54 -51.52
C ALA A 531 21.96 15.90 -51.65
N SER A 532 22.76 15.00 -52.20
CA SER A 532 24.21 15.21 -52.36
C SER A 532 24.68 14.63 -53.69
N LYS A 533 25.75 15.20 -54.24
CA LYS A 533 26.41 14.68 -55.43
C LYS A 533 27.90 14.97 -55.37
N VAL A 534 28.71 13.95 -55.65
CA VAL A 534 30.17 14.02 -55.55
C VAL A 534 30.71 15.13 -56.47
N GLY A 535 31.46 16.08 -55.89
CA GLY A 535 31.99 17.26 -56.55
C GLY A 535 31.05 18.47 -56.66
N GLU A 536 29.79 18.36 -56.23
CA GLU A 536 28.78 19.44 -56.28
C GLU A 536 28.22 19.83 -54.90
N GLY A 537 28.66 19.16 -53.82
CA GLY A 537 28.27 19.44 -52.44
C GLY A 537 27.05 18.67 -51.93
N THR A 538 26.64 19.01 -50.71
CA THR A 538 25.51 18.39 -50.00
C THR A 538 24.48 19.43 -49.58
N ALA A 539 23.20 19.07 -49.59
CA ALA A 539 22.12 19.80 -48.96
C ALA A 539 21.35 18.86 -48.03
N ILE A 540 21.23 19.25 -46.76
CA ILE A 540 20.36 18.59 -45.78
C ILE A 540 19.20 19.51 -45.47
N THR A 541 17.98 19.00 -45.63
CA THR A 541 16.73 19.76 -45.55
C THR A 541 15.86 19.19 -44.44
N ILE A 542 15.56 20.02 -43.44
CA ILE A 542 14.66 19.71 -42.34
C ILE A 542 13.31 20.40 -42.60
N THR A 543 12.22 19.67 -42.37
CA THR A 543 10.85 20.19 -42.45
C THR A 543 10.11 19.88 -41.15
N ILE A 544 9.59 20.89 -40.45
CA ILE A 544 8.71 20.71 -39.27
C ILE A 544 7.39 21.49 -39.45
N PRO A 545 6.24 20.98 -38.97
CA PRO A 545 4.96 21.67 -39.12
C PRO A 545 4.89 22.98 -38.33
N PHE A 546 4.07 23.92 -38.79
CA PHE A 546 3.72 25.12 -38.02
C PHE A 546 2.73 24.80 -36.88
N GLY A 547 2.64 25.69 -35.90
CA GLY A 547 1.74 25.53 -34.76
C GLY A 547 2.22 24.43 -33.81
N LYS A 548 1.28 23.82 -33.08
CA LYS A 548 1.57 22.90 -31.97
C LYS A 548 0.80 21.58 -32.00
N ASP A 549 -0.10 21.40 -32.95
CA ASP A 549 -1.08 20.30 -32.96
C ASP A 549 -0.46 18.94 -33.33
N HIS A 550 0.84 18.94 -33.70
CA HIS A 550 1.68 17.78 -33.96
C HIS A 550 2.54 17.36 -32.74
N LEU A 551 2.44 18.07 -31.61
CA LEU A 551 3.28 17.90 -30.43
C LEU A 551 2.46 17.39 -29.23
N PRO A 552 3.05 16.63 -28.28
CA PRO A 552 2.36 16.20 -27.07
C PRO A 552 1.89 17.39 -26.23
N ALA A 553 0.60 17.41 -25.86
CA ALA A 553 -0.03 18.53 -25.16
C ALA A 553 0.68 18.90 -23.85
N ASP A 554 1.16 17.89 -23.11
CA ASP A 554 1.77 18.03 -21.79
C ASP A 554 3.24 18.54 -21.85
N HIS A 555 3.83 18.61 -23.05
CA HIS A 555 5.23 19.00 -23.27
C HIS A 555 5.39 20.45 -23.80
N ILE A 556 4.30 21.22 -23.87
CA ILE A 556 4.28 22.56 -24.49
C ILE A 556 4.30 23.64 -23.41
N SER A 557 5.37 24.44 -23.39
CA SER A 557 5.62 25.46 -22.36
C SER A 557 5.38 26.89 -22.89
N PRO A 558 4.76 27.80 -22.10
CA PRO A 558 4.61 29.20 -22.50
C PRO A 558 5.96 29.93 -22.53
N ALA A 559 6.14 30.81 -23.52
CA ALA A 559 7.36 31.60 -23.65
C ALA A 559 7.63 32.43 -22.39
N THR A 560 8.78 32.18 -21.77
CA THR A 560 9.27 32.90 -20.59
C THR A 560 10.47 33.74 -20.99
N GLU A 561 10.43 35.05 -20.72
CA GLU A 561 11.54 35.97 -21.01
C GLU A 561 12.84 35.46 -20.38
N THR A 562 13.78 35.03 -21.23
CA THR A 562 14.92 34.24 -20.79
C THR A 562 16.12 35.12 -20.43
N ALA A 563 16.79 34.81 -19.33
CA ALA A 563 18.06 35.45 -18.96
C ALA A 563 19.16 35.24 -20.04
N SER A 564 20.13 36.17 -20.07
CA SER A 564 21.14 36.37 -21.12
C SER A 564 21.68 35.10 -21.80
N LEU A 565 21.65 35.09 -23.14
CA LEU A 565 22.13 34.00 -24.00
C LEU A 565 23.67 33.90 -24.11
N SER A 566 24.40 34.86 -23.53
CA SER A 566 25.77 35.22 -23.91
C SER A 566 26.92 34.28 -23.48
N HIS A 567 26.68 33.00 -23.16
CA HIS A 567 27.71 32.10 -22.58
C HIS A 567 27.72 30.63 -23.03
N ARG A 568 26.83 30.17 -23.94
CA ARG A 568 26.79 28.74 -24.35
C ARG A 568 27.52 28.41 -25.66
N TYR A 569 27.61 29.35 -26.61
CA TYR A 569 28.04 29.09 -27.99
C TYR A 569 29.53 28.74 -28.22
N SER A 570 30.39 28.86 -27.21
CA SER A 570 31.84 28.69 -27.37
C SER A 570 32.24 27.28 -27.83
N GLY A 571 31.41 26.27 -27.56
CA GLY A 571 31.78 24.87 -27.64
C GLY A 571 32.16 24.36 -29.04
N PHE A 572 31.26 24.51 -30.01
CA PHE A 572 31.43 23.98 -31.38
C PHE A 572 32.29 24.90 -32.25
N VAL A 573 32.16 26.22 -32.10
CA VAL A 573 33.00 27.21 -32.83
C VAL A 573 34.48 27.02 -32.47
N ALA A 574 34.78 26.79 -31.19
CA ALA A 574 36.14 26.45 -30.73
C ALA A 574 36.58 25.02 -31.08
N GLU A 575 35.79 24.23 -31.82
CA GLU A 575 36.21 22.96 -32.45
C GLU A 575 36.44 23.14 -33.95
N ALA A 576 35.55 23.84 -34.66
CA ALA A 576 35.77 24.27 -36.06
C ALA A 576 37.07 25.08 -36.22
N MET A 577 37.36 26.01 -35.29
CA MET A 577 38.60 26.78 -35.24
C MET A 577 39.88 25.93 -35.05
N ARG A 578 39.77 24.63 -34.71
CA ARG A 578 40.95 23.72 -34.57
C ARG A 578 41.35 23.07 -35.89
N TRP A 579 40.54 23.17 -36.95
CA TRP A 579 40.82 22.58 -38.26
C TRP A 579 41.45 23.59 -39.24
N LEU A 580 41.90 24.74 -38.73
CA LEU A 580 42.61 25.77 -39.46
C LEU A 580 44.11 25.73 -39.12
N PRO A 581 45.03 25.97 -40.07
CA PRO A 581 46.45 26.17 -39.78
C PRO A 581 46.66 27.31 -38.77
N SER A 582 47.49 27.07 -37.77
CA SER A 582 47.75 28.01 -36.68
C SER A 582 48.98 28.88 -36.97
N ASP A 583 48.83 29.88 -37.85
CA ASP A 583 49.79 30.98 -37.94
C ASP A 583 49.61 31.97 -36.78
N ALA A 584 50.71 32.61 -36.37
CA ALA A 584 50.84 33.19 -35.03
C ALA A 584 50.43 34.66 -34.94
N THR A 585 49.58 34.97 -33.95
CA THR A 585 49.75 36.06 -32.97
C THR A 585 48.72 35.85 -31.86
N GLY A 586 49.03 36.23 -30.62
CA GLY A 586 48.15 35.97 -29.47
C GLY A 586 47.85 37.23 -28.68
N GLU A 587 46.56 37.50 -28.42
CA GLU A 587 46.08 38.44 -27.41
C GLU A 587 44.57 38.24 -27.21
N ASN A 588 44.16 37.75 -26.02
CA ASN A 588 42.87 37.97 -25.31
C ASN A 588 42.57 36.84 -24.31
N SER A 589 42.48 37.18 -23.01
CA SER A 589 41.77 36.42 -21.97
C SER A 589 41.77 37.18 -20.63
N ALA A 590 40.74 38.01 -20.38
CA ALA A 590 40.37 38.51 -19.04
C ALA A 590 39.08 39.38 -19.09
N ILE A 591 37.92 38.83 -18.75
CA ILE A 591 36.73 39.63 -18.38
C ILE A 591 35.88 38.88 -17.32
N ILE A 592 35.28 39.66 -16.40
CA ILE A 592 34.21 39.30 -15.43
C ILE A 592 34.62 38.50 -14.18
N ALA A 593 34.58 39.20 -13.04
CA ALA A 593 34.22 38.67 -11.73
C ALA A 593 33.36 39.73 -10.99
N ASP A 594 32.58 39.32 -9.99
CA ASP A 594 31.71 40.11 -9.09
C ASP A 594 30.56 40.96 -9.71
N ASP A 595 29.30 40.61 -9.38
CA ASP A 595 28.57 41.23 -8.24
C ASP A 595 27.20 40.53 -8.01
N VAL A 596 26.84 40.26 -6.73
CA VAL A 596 25.49 39.82 -6.31
C VAL A 596 25.17 40.34 -4.89
N PRO A 597 24.08 41.11 -4.67
CA PRO A 597 23.79 41.73 -3.37
C PRO A 597 23.32 40.78 -2.25
N ARG A 598 23.68 41.11 -1.00
CA ARG A 598 23.15 40.50 0.23
C ARG A 598 21.80 41.12 0.62
N ILE A 599 20.81 40.28 0.96
CA ILE A 599 19.51 40.69 1.54
C ILE A 599 19.41 40.15 2.97
N SER A 600 18.82 40.94 3.87
CA SER A 600 18.97 40.77 5.33
C SER A 600 17.66 40.69 6.12
N HIS A 601 17.67 39.80 7.11
CA HIS A 601 16.95 39.89 8.39
C HIS A 601 15.42 39.66 8.41
N GLY A 602 15.04 38.38 8.34
CA GLY A 602 13.83 37.85 8.99
C GLY A 602 14.04 36.55 9.80
N ALA A 603 15.25 35.98 9.78
CA ALA A 603 15.50 34.57 10.07
C ALA A 603 16.41 34.28 11.28
N ALA A 604 16.76 35.29 12.09
CA ALA A 604 17.88 35.23 13.05
C ALA A 604 17.79 34.13 14.13
N ASP A 605 16.58 33.62 14.42
CA ASP A 605 16.38 32.47 15.30
C ASP A 605 15.69 31.28 14.63
N GLN A 606 15.10 31.47 13.44
CA GLN A 606 14.69 30.37 12.56
C GLN A 606 15.88 29.48 12.20
N ARG A 607 15.58 28.27 11.74
CA ARG A 607 16.62 27.36 11.33
C ARG A 607 16.28 26.47 10.13
N VAL A 608 17.35 26.21 9.39
CA VAL A 608 17.46 25.38 8.21
C VAL A 608 18.65 24.44 8.44
N LEU A 609 18.61 23.25 7.86
CA LEU A 609 19.79 22.38 7.69
C LEU A 609 20.15 22.26 6.20
N VAL A 610 21.31 21.71 5.86
CA VAL A 610 21.78 21.36 4.51
C VAL A 610 22.22 19.88 4.46
N VAL A 611 22.01 19.21 3.32
CA VAL A 611 21.95 17.73 3.19
C VAL A 611 22.38 17.33 1.78
N ASP A 612 23.54 16.68 1.56
CA ASP A 612 24.13 16.43 0.21
C ASP A 612 25.24 15.32 0.16
N ASP A 613 25.95 15.05 -0.95
CA ASP A 613 26.67 13.79 -1.28
C ASP A 613 28.14 13.53 -0.79
N ASN A 614 29.22 14.15 -1.32
CA ASN A 614 30.64 13.72 -1.13
C ASN A 614 31.49 14.45 -0.04
N ALA A 615 32.72 14.93 -0.33
CA ALA A 615 33.59 15.71 0.55
C ALA A 615 33.62 17.26 0.37
N ASP A 616 33.27 17.89 -0.80
CA ASP A 616 33.40 19.39 -0.97
C ASP A 616 32.17 20.34 -1.31
N MET A 617 31.04 19.94 -1.91
CA MET A 617 29.82 20.80 -2.14
C MET A 617 29.06 21.27 -0.89
N ARG A 618 28.84 20.42 0.13
CA ARG A 618 27.91 20.78 1.22
C ARG A 618 28.50 21.81 2.19
N ASP A 619 29.82 22.06 2.25
CA ASP A 619 30.34 23.29 2.89
C ASP A 619 30.29 24.50 1.99
N TYR A 620 30.36 24.35 0.68
CA TYR A 620 29.93 25.42 -0.20
C TYR A 620 28.47 25.83 0.16
N LEU A 621 27.56 24.86 0.36
CA LEU A 621 26.23 25.10 0.95
C LEU A 621 26.25 25.54 2.44
N ARG A 622 27.29 25.23 3.23
CA ARG A 622 27.46 25.74 4.62
C ARG A 622 27.59 27.23 4.61
N HIS A 623 28.69 27.65 4.02
CA HIS A 623 29.15 29.02 4.11
C HIS A 623 28.12 29.90 3.41
N LEU A 624 27.54 29.44 2.29
CA LEU A 624 26.42 30.08 1.62
C LEU A 624 25.20 30.36 2.54
N LEU A 625 24.62 29.35 3.20
CA LEU A 625 23.40 29.60 4.00
C LEU A 625 23.67 30.28 5.35
N GLN A 626 24.85 30.06 5.97
CA GLN A 626 25.25 30.80 7.18
C GLN A 626 25.51 32.30 6.87
N TRP A 627 26.03 32.63 5.69
CA TRP A 627 26.27 34.00 5.20
C TRP A 627 24.98 34.84 5.06
N HIS A 628 23.82 34.19 5.02
CA HIS A 628 22.49 34.80 4.95
C HIS A 628 21.72 34.84 6.29
N GLY A 629 22.35 34.45 7.41
CA GLY A 629 21.83 34.73 8.76
C GLY A 629 20.77 33.77 9.30
N TYR A 630 20.43 32.71 8.58
CA TYR A 630 20.00 31.46 9.23
C TYR A 630 21.17 30.95 10.07
N ARG A 631 20.90 30.30 11.21
CA ARG A 631 21.90 29.36 11.76
C ARG A 631 21.61 27.99 11.14
N VAL A 632 22.69 27.31 10.76
CA VAL A 632 22.70 26.24 9.74
C VAL A 632 23.91 25.36 9.96
N ASP A 633 23.87 24.17 9.37
CA ASP A 633 24.10 22.91 10.09
C ASP A 633 24.64 21.76 9.14
N VAL A 634 25.46 20.78 9.60
CA VAL A 634 26.68 20.17 8.93
C VAL A 634 26.83 18.60 8.55
N ALA A 635 27.93 17.78 8.73
CA ALA A 635 28.67 16.83 7.76
C ALA A 635 28.54 15.26 7.60
N ALA A 636 28.68 14.65 6.36
CA ALA A 636 28.67 13.21 5.80
C ALA A 636 27.44 12.45 5.02
N ASP A 637 26.73 11.37 5.44
CA ASP A 637 25.66 10.62 4.72
C ASP A 637 24.33 10.26 5.54
N GLY A 638 23.13 10.11 4.95
CA GLY A 638 21.82 10.51 5.56
C GLY A 638 20.95 9.56 6.43
N LEU A 639 21.45 8.47 7.04
CA LEU A 639 20.77 7.85 8.24
C LEU A 639 21.07 8.63 9.48
N VAL A 640 22.24 9.23 9.45
CA VAL A 640 22.49 10.54 10.00
C VAL A 640 21.77 11.62 9.14
N ALA A 641 20.48 11.39 8.80
CA ALA A 641 19.38 12.35 8.66
C ALA A 641 18.04 11.86 9.28
N LEU A 642 17.76 10.55 9.54
CA LEU A 642 16.47 9.96 10.04
C LEU A 642 16.10 10.22 11.50
N GLU A 643 17.10 10.42 12.31
CA GLU A 643 17.07 10.24 13.75
C GLU A 643 17.23 11.57 14.48
N MET A 644 17.50 12.67 13.75
CA MET A 644 17.66 14.12 14.04
C MET A 644 16.68 15.43 13.74
N ILE A 645 15.30 15.82 13.48
CA ILE A 645 13.71 15.64 13.77
C ILE A 645 12.83 15.56 15.13
N GLU A 646 12.78 14.58 16.03
CA GLU A 646 12.24 14.60 17.42
C GLU A 646 13.08 14.91 18.76
N ARG A 647 13.61 16.14 19.04
CA ARG A 647 14.30 16.74 20.26
C ARG A 647 14.63 18.25 20.11
N ALA A 648 14.87 18.77 18.90
CA ALA A 648 15.81 19.89 18.67
C ALA A 648 15.51 20.88 17.50
N PRO A 649 14.38 21.62 17.42
CA PRO A 649 13.43 21.31 16.35
C PRO A 649 12.95 22.32 15.22
N PRO A 650 13.77 22.71 14.19
CA PRO A 650 13.60 23.76 13.15
C PRO A 650 12.29 23.95 12.39
N ASP A 651 12.38 24.89 11.44
CA ASP A 651 11.33 25.32 10.53
C ASP A 651 11.46 24.73 9.10
N LEU A 652 12.59 24.11 8.69
CA LEU A 652 12.83 23.71 7.28
C LEU A 652 13.88 22.60 6.99
N VAL A 653 13.62 21.81 5.92
CA VAL A 653 14.40 20.63 5.49
C VAL A 653 14.81 20.63 3.97
N LEU A 654 15.88 21.33 3.52
CA LEU A 654 16.50 21.31 2.15
C LEU A 654 17.41 20.08 1.77
N SER A 655 16.93 19.05 1.08
CA SER A 655 17.49 17.68 0.99
C SER A 655 17.93 17.16 -0.39
N ASP A 656 19.23 16.89 -0.56
CA ASP A 656 19.69 15.96 -1.60
C ASP A 656 19.10 14.56 -1.47
N LEU A 657 18.97 13.89 -2.61
CA LEU A 657 18.18 12.69 -2.83
C LEU A 657 19.03 11.43 -3.08
N MET A 658 20.32 11.57 -3.44
CA MET A 658 21.18 10.46 -3.90
C MET A 658 22.53 10.40 -3.16
N MET A 659 22.58 9.68 -2.04
CA MET A 659 23.78 9.52 -1.20
C MET A 659 23.77 8.18 -0.46
N PRO A 660 24.93 7.65 -0.04
CA PRO A 660 25.00 6.52 0.90
C PRO A 660 24.33 6.84 2.23
N ASN A 661 24.06 5.78 2.99
CA ASN A 661 23.13 5.79 4.13
C ASN A 661 21.80 6.47 3.71
N LEU A 662 20.91 6.85 4.63
CA LEU A 662 19.54 7.25 4.23
C LEU A 662 19.49 8.40 3.22
N ASP A 663 18.52 8.29 2.34
CA ASP A 663 18.35 9.18 1.22
C ASP A 663 17.24 10.21 1.45
N GLY A 664 17.23 11.27 0.64
CA GLY A 664 16.28 12.37 0.86
C GLY A 664 14.82 11.95 0.74
N PHE A 665 14.54 10.93 -0.08
CA PHE A 665 13.21 10.36 -0.24
C PHE A 665 12.74 9.59 1.01
N GLY A 666 13.53 8.61 1.46
CA GLY A 666 13.19 7.89 2.70
C GLY A 666 13.12 8.83 3.90
N LEU A 667 13.92 9.90 3.91
CA LEU A 667 13.95 10.88 4.99
C LEU A 667 12.61 11.57 5.07
N LEU A 668 12.20 12.21 3.97
CA LEU A 668 10.92 12.87 3.77
C LEU A 668 9.72 11.98 4.16
N VAL A 669 9.68 10.76 3.62
CA VAL A 669 8.63 9.78 3.90
C VAL A 669 8.52 9.48 5.40
N ARG A 670 9.63 9.47 6.14
CA ARG A 670 9.65 9.19 7.57
C ARG A 670 9.18 10.37 8.44
N LEU A 671 9.14 11.59 7.89
CA LEU A 671 8.56 12.79 8.53
C LEU A 671 7.04 12.84 8.28
N ARG A 672 6.64 12.63 7.02
CA ARG A 672 5.23 12.59 6.60
C ARG A 672 4.42 11.50 7.32
N LYS A 673 5.10 10.46 7.81
CA LYS A 673 4.53 9.39 8.64
C LYS A 673 4.33 9.71 10.14
N ASN A 674 4.51 10.95 10.62
CA ASN A 674 4.15 11.31 12.01
C ASN A 674 3.13 12.48 12.11
N PRO A 675 2.05 12.34 12.92
CA PRO A 675 1.26 13.46 13.43
C PRO A 675 2.03 14.74 13.84
N ALA A 676 3.23 14.61 14.41
CA ALA A 676 4.04 15.73 14.87
C ALA A 676 4.73 16.53 13.74
N THR A 677 5.09 15.92 12.59
CA THR A 677 5.93 16.55 11.53
C THR A 677 5.52 16.31 10.09
N ARG A 678 4.45 15.57 9.83
CA ARG A 678 3.75 15.65 8.54
C ARG A 678 3.49 17.09 8.11
N GLU A 679 3.41 18.02 9.05
CA GLU A 679 3.12 19.44 8.91
C GLU A 679 4.36 20.36 8.76
N LEU A 680 5.58 19.82 8.56
CA LEU A 680 6.79 20.62 8.36
C LEU A 680 7.22 20.79 6.88
N PRO A 681 7.56 22.02 6.46
CA PRO A 681 8.41 22.32 5.31
C PRO A 681 9.65 21.44 5.02
N PHE A 682 9.69 20.87 3.82
CA PHE A 682 10.80 20.13 3.20
C PHE A 682 11.05 20.65 1.78
N ILE A 683 12.31 20.79 1.36
CA ILE A 683 12.73 21.14 0.01
C ILE A 683 13.69 20.05 -0.47
N ALA A 684 13.77 19.67 -1.75
CA ALA A 684 14.77 18.72 -2.26
C ALA A 684 15.96 19.36 -3.01
N LEU A 685 17.06 18.63 -3.20
CA LEU A 685 18.17 18.91 -4.13
C LEU A 685 18.35 17.69 -5.05
N SER A 686 18.58 17.87 -6.35
CA SER A 686 18.70 16.76 -7.31
C SER A 686 19.92 16.91 -8.22
N ALA A 687 20.58 15.80 -8.57
CA ALA A 687 21.63 15.76 -9.59
C ALA A 687 21.10 15.52 -11.02
N ARG A 688 19.77 15.44 -11.19
CA ARG A 688 19.11 15.24 -12.50
C ARG A 688 18.40 16.52 -12.94
N ALA A 689 18.77 17.01 -14.13
CA ALA A 689 17.91 17.91 -14.90
C ALA A 689 16.86 17.06 -15.67
N GLY A 690 15.59 17.34 -15.41
CA GLY A 690 14.42 16.63 -15.94
C GLY A 690 13.23 16.72 -14.97
N GLU A 691 12.01 16.79 -15.48
CA GLU A 691 10.83 17.07 -14.64
C GLU A 691 10.33 15.87 -13.82
N GLU A 692 10.66 14.64 -14.24
CA GLU A 692 10.32 13.40 -13.52
C GLU A 692 10.81 13.46 -12.05
N SER A 693 12.09 13.75 -11.82
CA SER A 693 12.67 13.84 -10.47
C SER A 693 12.35 15.14 -9.72
N LYS A 694 11.52 16.01 -10.29
CA LYS A 694 10.84 17.13 -9.61
C LYS A 694 9.46 16.68 -9.11
N ILE A 695 8.73 15.92 -9.92
CA ILE A 695 7.44 15.31 -9.58
C ILE A 695 7.62 14.32 -8.42
N GLU A 696 8.58 13.37 -8.53
CA GLU A 696 8.88 12.37 -7.49
C GLU A 696 9.07 13.02 -6.09
N GLY A 697 9.73 14.18 -6.02
CA GLY A 697 10.00 14.89 -4.78
C GLY A 697 8.73 15.47 -4.14
N LEU A 698 7.88 16.11 -4.94
CA LEU A 698 6.63 16.72 -4.49
C LEU A 698 5.58 15.65 -4.13
N GLU A 699 5.50 14.55 -4.89
CA GLU A 699 4.60 13.42 -4.60
C GLU A 699 4.99 12.64 -3.34
N ALA A 700 6.30 12.51 -3.06
CA ALA A 700 6.78 12.03 -1.75
C ALA A 700 6.44 13.00 -0.60
N GLY A 701 5.91 14.19 -0.92
CA GLY A 701 5.39 15.18 0.01
C GLY A 701 6.35 16.32 0.32
N ALA A 702 7.38 16.58 -0.50
CA ALA A 702 8.20 17.79 -0.34
C ALA A 702 7.35 19.04 -0.61
N ASP A 703 7.69 20.14 0.06
CA ASP A 703 7.08 21.44 -0.16
C ASP A 703 7.77 22.21 -1.31
N ASP A 704 9.02 21.87 -1.69
CA ASP A 704 9.70 22.37 -2.91
C ASP A 704 10.93 21.51 -3.35
N TYR A 705 11.69 21.92 -4.38
CA TYR A 705 12.90 21.25 -4.90
C TYR A 705 13.93 22.21 -5.57
N LEU A 706 15.13 21.72 -5.90
CA LEU A 706 16.23 22.45 -6.56
C LEU A 706 17.16 21.48 -7.34
N VAL A 707 17.84 21.92 -8.41
CA VAL A 707 18.68 21.06 -9.29
C VAL A 707 20.15 21.50 -9.32
N LYS A 708 21.08 20.53 -9.30
CA LYS A 708 22.54 20.73 -9.39
C LYS A 708 23.00 20.75 -10.86
N PRO A 709 23.95 21.62 -11.25
CA PRO A 709 24.49 22.74 -10.47
C PRO A 709 23.46 23.88 -10.34
N PHE A 710 23.24 24.36 -9.12
CA PHE A 710 22.34 25.49 -8.82
C PHE A 710 23.10 26.79 -8.62
N SER A 711 22.41 27.92 -8.78
CA SER A 711 22.94 29.23 -8.38
C SER A 711 22.70 29.52 -6.89
N SER A 712 23.62 30.27 -6.27
CA SER A 712 23.51 30.73 -4.88
C SER A 712 22.20 31.48 -4.56
N ARG A 713 21.65 32.19 -5.56
CA ARG A 713 20.49 33.09 -5.42
C ARG A 713 19.15 32.34 -5.38
N GLU A 714 19.02 31.27 -6.16
CA GLU A 714 17.76 30.50 -6.23
C GLU A 714 17.46 29.79 -4.90
N LEU A 715 18.50 29.21 -4.30
CA LEU A 715 18.44 28.48 -3.03
C LEU A 715 17.75 29.27 -1.90
N PHE A 716 18.09 30.55 -1.74
CA PHE A 716 17.60 31.37 -0.63
C PHE A 716 16.10 31.69 -0.72
N ALA A 717 15.56 31.85 -1.94
CA ALA A 717 14.17 32.26 -2.13
C ALA A 717 13.18 31.18 -1.66
N ARG A 718 13.44 29.92 -2.06
CA ARG A 718 12.61 28.75 -1.75
C ARG A 718 12.53 28.52 -0.23
N VAL A 719 13.67 28.68 0.44
CA VAL A 719 13.84 28.51 1.90
C VAL A 719 12.91 29.42 2.71
N SER A 720 12.69 30.67 2.29
CA SER A 720 11.95 31.63 3.11
C SER A 720 10.42 31.46 3.06
N ALA A 721 9.87 30.88 1.99
CA ALA A 721 8.42 30.84 1.77
C ALA A 721 7.70 29.81 2.66
N ALA A 722 8.21 28.59 2.71
CA ALA A 722 7.50 27.44 3.28
C ALA A 722 7.22 27.58 4.79
N ILE A 723 8.13 28.21 5.55
CA ILE A 723 8.04 28.40 7.01
C ILE A 723 6.76 29.17 7.43
N LYS A 724 6.23 30.05 6.56
CA LYS A 724 5.14 30.97 6.93
C LYS A 724 3.76 30.29 7.05
N LEU A 725 3.50 29.24 6.29
CA LEU A 725 2.15 28.69 6.12
C LEU A 725 1.66 27.81 7.30
N ALA A 726 2.58 27.20 8.06
CA ALA A 726 2.24 26.17 9.04
C ALA A 726 1.41 26.67 10.26
N ARG A 727 1.41 27.97 10.57
CA ARG A 727 0.97 28.46 11.90
C ARG A 727 -0.54 28.71 12.08
N MET A 728 -1.34 28.78 11.02
CA MET A 728 -2.72 29.33 11.10
C MET A 728 -3.84 28.35 11.49
N ARG A 729 -3.60 27.03 11.53
CA ARG A 729 -4.66 25.99 11.47
C ARG A 729 -5.26 25.49 12.80
N ARG A 730 -4.97 26.10 13.97
CA ARG A 730 -5.01 25.38 15.28
C ARG A 730 -6.15 25.70 16.29
N THR A 731 -7.08 26.63 16.05
CA THR A 731 -7.66 27.42 17.20
C THR A 731 -9.19 27.52 17.42
N ALA A 732 -10.08 26.67 16.87
CA ALA A 732 -11.55 26.89 17.01
C ALA A 732 -12.46 25.63 16.99
N ARG A 733 -13.15 25.25 18.09
CA ARG A 733 -14.12 24.11 18.07
C ARG A 733 -15.23 24.02 19.15
N GLU A 734 -15.01 24.45 20.38
CA GLU A 734 -15.75 23.95 21.58
C GLU A 734 -16.93 24.85 22.05
N SER A 735 -17.99 24.28 22.67
CA SER A 735 -19.08 25.06 23.34
C SER A 735 -19.99 24.34 24.37
N LEU A 736 -20.92 23.44 23.96
CA LEU A 736 -22.26 23.29 24.60
C LEU A 736 -22.85 21.86 24.49
N ARG A 737 -23.64 21.35 25.47
CA ARG A 737 -24.31 20.02 25.30
C ARG A 737 -25.65 19.67 26.04
N ASP A 738 -25.92 20.16 27.24
CA ASP A 738 -26.02 19.24 28.40
C ASP A 738 -27.38 18.58 28.83
N GLU A 739 -28.25 19.25 29.62
CA GLU A 739 -29.21 18.57 30.53
C GLU A 739 -30.71 18.76 30.22
N TYR A 740 -31.17 18.27 29.05
CA TYR A 740 -32.57 17.95 28.73
C TYR A 740 -32.93 16.50 29.14
N THR A 741 -32.33 15.96 30.21
CA THR A 741 -31.77 14.59 30.10
C THR A 741 -32.16 13.62 31.22
N ARG A 742 -33.13 13.85 32.15
CA ARG A 742 -33.28 12.97 33.36
C ARG A 742 -34.41 11.91 33.46
N LEU A 743 -35.65 12.13 33.03
CA LEU A 743 -36.70 11.07 33.14
C LEU A 743 -36.92 10.32 31.81
N ARG A 744 -36.65 11.01 30.69
CA ARG A 744 -36.22 10.39 29.42
C ARG A 744 -35.23 9.25 29.76
N ARG A 745 -34.17 9.55 30.52
CA ARG A 745 -33.07 8.69 31.06
C ARG A 745 -33.45 7.38 31.80
N LEU A 746 -34.69 6.93 31.79
CA LEU A 746 -35.08 5.56 32.17
C LEU A 746 -35.52 4.75 30.94
N PHE A 747 -36.51 5.19 30.17
CA PHE A 747 -36.83 4.52 28.90
C PHE A 747 -35.76 4.74 27.82
N GLU A 748 -34.97 5.83 27.89
CA GLU A 748 -33.70 5.99 27.12
C GLU A 748 -32.62 4.96 27.53
N LYS A 749 -32.76 4.31 28.69
CA LYS A 749 -31.82 3.29 29.17
C LYS A 749 -32.32 1.87 28.96
N ALA A 750 -33.51 1.67 28.38
CA ALA A 750 -33.86 0.36 27.85
C ALA A 750 -32.88 0.00 26.70
N PRO A 751 -32.28 -1.20 26.70
CA PRO A 751 -31.27 -1.57 25.69
C PRO A 751 -31.89 -1.91 24.34
N GLY A 752 -33.12 -2.45 24.33
CA GLY A 752 -33.92 -2.67 23.14
C GLY A 752 -34.57 -1.39 22.63
N PHE A 753 -34.86 -1.34 21.32
CA PHE A 753 -35.61 -0.27 20.72
C PHE A 753 -37.10 -0.44 20.96
N MET A 754 -37.77 0.66 21.31
CA MET A 754 -39.18 0.68 21.70
C MET A 754 -39.87 1.90 21.10
N ALA A 755 -41.05 1.70 20.53
CA ALA A 755 -41.97 2.75 20.09
C ALA A 755 -43.43 2.34 20.28
N THR A 756 -44.32 3.34 20.34
CA THR A 756 -45.76 3.14 20.51
C THR A 756 -46.54 3.92 19.46
N LEU A 757 -47.46 3.24 18.77
CA LEU A 757 -48.22 3.76 17.64
C LEU A 757 -49.72 3.74 17.96
N ARG A 758 -50.43 4.81 17.61
CA ARG A 758 -51.83 5.03 18.03
C ARG A 758 -52.77 5.32 16.85
N GLY A 759 -53.95 4.72 16.89
CA GLY A 759 -55.00 4.88 15.87
C GLY A 759 -54.68 4.15 14.55
N PRO A 760 -55.64 4.13 13.61
CA PRO A 760 -55.49 3.45 12.32
C PRO A 760 -54.43 4.11 11.41
N ASP A 761 -54.08 5.36 11.66
CA ASP A 761 -53.04 6.11 10.93
C ASP A 761 -51.62 5.93 11.53
N HIS A 762 -51.47 5.09 12.57
CA HIS A 762 -50.20 4.77 13.25
C HIS A 762 -49.40 6.01 13.66
N VAL A 763 -49.98 6.87 14.50
CA VAL A 763 -49.30 8.08 14.99
C VAL A 763 -48.32 7.70 16.10
N PHE A 764 -47.04 8.09 15.97
CA PHE A 764 -46.03 7.90 17.02
C PHE A 764 -46.38 8.69 18.29
N GLU A 765 -46.68 7.99 19.38
CA GLU A 765 -46.92 8.61 20.69
C GLU A 765 -45.67 8.59 21.58
N PHE A 766 -44.79 7.59 21.39
CA PHE A 766 -43.53 7.45 22.14
C PHE A 766 -42.44 6.74 21.31
N ALA A 767 -41.17 7.07 21.55
CA ALA A 767 -40.00 6.33 21.08
C ALA A 767 -38.76 6.60 21.97
N ASN A 768 -37.86 5.61 22.13
CA ASN A 768 -36.62 5.76 22.90
C ASN A 768 -35.36 5.97 22.02
N PRO A 769 -34.24 6.49 22.55
CA PRO A 769 -32.95 6.52 21.87
C PRO A 769 -32.35 5.20 21.40
N ALA A 770 -32.84 4.02 21.81
CA ALA A 770 -32.50 2.80 21.07
C ALA A 770 -33.21 2.80 19.70
N TYR A 771 -34.49 3.16 19.65
CA TYR A 771 -35.27 3.37 18.43
C TYR A 771 -34.70 4.49 17.54
N LEU A 772 -34.43 5.67 18.11
CA LEU A 772 -33.88 6.82 17.37
C LEU A 772 -32.43 6.57 16.90
N ARG A 773 -31.63 5.76 17.60
CA ARG A 773 -30.33 5.28 17.08
C ARG A 773 -30.46 4.40 15.84
N ILE A 774 -31.66 3.88 15.54
CA ILE A 774 -31.92 2.88 14.49
C ILE A 774 -32.62 3.52 13.28
N VAL A 775 -33.79 4.15 13.47
CA VAL A 775 -34.49 4.89 12.40
C VAL A 775 -33.83 6.23 12.05
N GLY A 776 -32.76 6.57 12.78
CA GLY A 776 -32.14 7.89 12.79
C GLY A 776 -32.87 8.84 13.74
N ASP A 777 -32.19 9.89 14.17
CA ASP A 777 -32.62 10.80 15.25
C ASP A 777 -33.65 11.84 14.72
N ARG A 778 -34.65 11.31 13.99
CA ARG A 778 -35.71 12.04 13.31
C ARG A 778 -36.76 12.54 14.32
N ASP A 779 -37.31 13.71 14.05
CA ASP A 779 -38.49 14.21 14.76
C ASP A 779 -39.75 13.45 14.30
N ILE A 780 -40.04 12.31 14.96
CA ILE A 780 -41.15 11.40 14.60
C ILE A 780 -42.38 11.54 15.50
N ILE A 781 -42.23 12.07 16.72
CA ILE A 781 -43.30 12.09 17.73
C ILE A 781 -44.45 13.00 17.29
N GLY A 782 -45.69 12.52 17.48
CA GLY A 782 -46.91 13.20 17.06
C GLY A 782 -47.23 13.10 15.56
N LYS A 783 -46.47 12.30 14.78
CA LYS A 783 -46.65 12.14 13.33
C LYS A 783 -47.05 10.70 12.97
N PRO A 784 -47.92 10.49 11.96
CA PRO A 784 -48.12 9.18 11.34
C PRO A 784 -46.80 8.56 10.86
N VAL A 785 -46.58 7.27 11.10
CA VAL A 785 -45.39 6.53 10.63
C VAL A 785 -45.11 6.80 9.16
N ALA A 786 -46.15 6.76 8.32
CA ALA A 786 -46.03 6.96 6.87
C ALA A 786 -45.48 8.34 6.46
N SER A 787 -45.61 9.35 7.32
CA SER A 787 -45.07 10.70 7.12
C SER A 787 -43.70 10.91 7.77
N ALA A 788 -43.40 10.16 8.82
CA ALA A 788 -42.16 10.26 9.60
C ALA A 788 -41.02 9.40 9.02
N LEU A 789 -41.38 8.25 8.44
CA LEU A 789 -40.49 7.24 7.86
C LEU A 789 -40.98 6.85 6.46
N PRO A 790 -41.00 7.76 5.46
CA PRO A 790 -41.52 7.46 4.12
C PRO A 790 -40.79 6.29 3.44
N GLU A 791 -39.48 6.12 3.68
CA GLU A 791 -38.74 4.97 3.16
C GLU A 791 -39.19 3.63 3.75
N VAL A 792 -39.80 3.63 4.94
CA VAL A 792 -40.37 2.45 5.61
C VAL A 792 -41.76 2.12 5.05
N VAL A 793 -42.46 3.10 4.45
CA VAL A 793 -43.60 2.86 3.55
C VAL A 793 -43.12 2.23 2.24
N GLU A 794 -42.10 2.79 1.61
CA GLU A 794 -41.54 2.27 0.35
C GLU A 794 -40.93 0.86 0.47
N GLN A 795 -40.72 0.37 1.70
CA GLN A 795 -40.29 -1.00 2.01
C GLN A 795 -41.43 -1.93 2.47
N GLY A 796 -42.68 -1.44 2.53
CA GLY A 796 -43.87 -2.24 2.83
C GLY A 796 -44.19 -2.47 4.32
N PHE A 797 -43.54 -1.77 5.25
CA PHE A 797 -43.75 -2.00 6.68
C PHE A 797 -45.05 -1.36 7.22
N VAL A 798 -45.58 -0.34 6.56
CA VAL A 798 -46.86 0.29 6.97
C VAL A 798 -48.06 -0.59 6.59
N GLU A 799 -47.96 -1.34 5.51
CA GLU A 799 -48.91 -2.38 5.12
C GLU A 799 -48.96 -3.50 6.16
N LEU A 800 -47.81 -3.90 6.73
CA LEU A 800 -47.75 -4.84 7.86
C LEU A 800 -48.43 -4.27 9.11
N LEU A 801 -48.16 -3.02 9.48
CA LEU A 801 -48.85 -2.33 10.59
C LEU A 801 -50.38 -2.29 10.37
N ASN A 802 -50.82 -2.05 9.14
CA ASN A 802 -52.24 -2.06 8.76
C ASN A 802 -52.89 -3.45 8.81
N GLU A 803 -52.18 -4.52 8.44
CA GLU A 803 -52.70 -5.88 8.56
C GLU A 803 -52.77 -6.34 10.01
N VAL A 804 -51.75 -6.06 10.83
CA VAL A 804 -51.74 -6.30 12.28
C VAL A 804 -52.95 -5.61 12.94
N TYR A 805 -53.16 -4.32 12.62
CA TYR A 805 -54.27 -3.52 13.16
C TYR A 805 -55.66 -3.99 12.70
N ARG A 806 -55.78 -4.51 11.47
CA ARG A 806 -57.08 -4.95 10.91
C ARG A 806 -57.44 -6.40 11.29
N THR A 807 -56.46 -7.26 11.56
CA THR A 807 -56.68 -8.70 11.76
C THR A 807 -56.43 -9.19 13.19
N GLY A 808 -55.79 -8.38 14.04
CA GLY A 808 -55.50 -8.75 15.43
C GLY A 808 -54.44 -9.84 15.57
N LYS A 809 -53.57 -10.02 14.57
CA LYS A 809 -52.46 -10.98 14.60
C LYS A 809 -51.12 -10.23 14.55
N PRO A 810 -50.14 -10.57 15.41
CA PRO A 810 -48.83 -9.91 15.41
C PRO A 810 -47.96 -10.35 14.22
N PHE A 811 -46.92 -9.54 13.93
CA PHE A 811 -45.90 -9.83 12.92
C PHE A 811 -44.50 -9.82 13.55
N ILE A 812 -43.61 -10.72 13.13
CA ILE A 812 -42.24 -10.88 13.64
C ILE A 812 -41.26 -10.82 12.46
N GLY A 813 -40.16 -10.08 12.62
CA GLY A 813 -39.06 -10.04 11.66
C GLY A 813 -37.71 -10.32 12.32
N GLU A 814 -36.87 -11.16 11.70
CA GLU A 814 -35.53 -11.51 12.18
C GLU A 814 -34.45 -11.24 11.12
N ASN A 815 -33.28 -10.81 11.57
CA ASN A 815 -32.14 -10.37 10.74
C ASN A 815 -32.56 -9.43 9.59
N VAL A 816 -33.63 -8.64 9.81
CA VAL A 816 -34.24 -7.85 8.76
C VAL A 816 -33.28 -6.72 8.43
N ARG A 817 -32.79 -6.75 7.20
CA ARG A 817 -31.98 -5.70 6.57
C ARG A 817 -32.87 -4.51 6.23
N VAL A 818 -33.39 -3.85 7.27
CA VAL A 818 -34.21 -2.65 7.08
C VAL A 818 -33.29 -1.58 6.52
N GLN A 819 -33.60 -1.12 5.31
CA GLN A 819 -32.86 -0.11 4.58
C GLN A 819 -33.28 1.26 5.09
N LEU A 820 -32.98 1.49 6.37
CA LEU A 820 -33.32 2.72 7.09
C LEU A 820 -32.45 3.85 6.55
N GLN A 821 -33.08 4.82 5.91
CA GLN A 821 -32.48 6.13 5.78
C GLN A 821 -32.47 6.75 7.19
N THR A 822 -31.34 7.26 7.67
CA THR A 822 -31.32 7.90 9.01
C THR A 822 -31.92 9.31 8.99
N MET A 823 -32.08 9.89 7.81
CA MET A 823 -32.80 11.13 7.48
C MET A 823 -33.30 10.96 6.03
N GLN A 824 -34.31 11.73 5.59
CA GLN A 824 -34.75 11.66 4.18
C GLN A 824 -33.58 11.88 3.21
N ASP A 825 -33.57 11.12 2.11
CA ASP A 825 -32.51 11.07 1.09
C ASP A 825 -31.09 10.67 1.56
N ALA A 826 -30.91 10.22 2.81
CA ALA A 826 -29.70 9.47 3.14
C ALA A 826 -29.62 8.21 2.24
N PRO A 827 -28.45 7.83 1.69
CA PRO A 827 -28.29 6.52 1.10
C PRO A 827 -28.64 5.50 2.19
N ARG A 828 -29.58 4.60 1.86
CA ARG A 828 -30.16 3.67 2.85
C ARG A 828 -29.03 2.90 3.52
N ARG A 829 -28.95 3.00 4.86
CA ARG A 829 -28.05 2.13 5.60
C ARG A 829 -28.81 0.86 5.90
N GLU A 830 -28.13 -0.25 5.69
CA GLU A 830 -28.56 -1.51 6.24
C GLU A 830 -28.37 -1.46 7.76
N VAL A 831 -29.48 -1.54 8.50
CA VAL A 831 -29.46 -1.95 9.90
C VAL A 831 -30.05 -3.35 9.94
N VAL A 832 -29.37 -4.28 10.61
CA VAL A 832 -29.86 -5.64 10.81
C VAL A 832 -30.60 -5.67 12.14
N VAL A 833 -31.92 -5.82 12.10
CA VAL A 833 -32.79 -5.77 13.28
C VAL A 833 -33.67 -7.01 13.43
N ASN A 834 -33.94 -7.38 14.68
CA ASN A 834 -35.00 -8.31 15.04
C ASN A 834 -36.11 -7.50 15.74
N PHE A 835 -37.38 -7.66 15.37
CA PHE A 835 -38.49 -6.87 15.93
C PHE A 835 -39.85 -7.58 15.85
N VAL A 836 -40.80 -7.06 16.63
CA VAL A 836 -42.22 -7.50 16.63
C VAL A 836 -43.15 -6.29 16.48
N TYR A 837 -44.23 -6.45 15.71
CA TYR A 837 -45.40 -5.58 15.73
C TYR A 837 -46.57 -6.30 16.43
N GLU A 838 -47.02 -5.79 17.58
CA GLU A 838 -48.14 -6.36 18.34
C GLU A 838 -49.38 -5.44 18.33
N PRO A 839 -50.58 -5.98 18.05
CA PRO A 839 -51.80 -5.18 18.05
C PRO A 839 -52.22 -4.86 19.49
N VAL A 840 -52.39 -3.56 19.79
CA VAL A 840 -52.87 -3.10 21.09
C VAL A 840 -54.39 -3.01 21.05
N THR A 841 -55.08 -3.88 21.79
CA THR A 841 -56.54 -3.86 21.97
C THR A 841 -56.98 -3.08 23.20
N ASP A 842 -58.17 -2.49 23.13
CA ASP A 842 -58.91 -2.03 24.30
C ASP A 842 -59.64 -3.19 25.03
N ALA A 843 -60.36 -2.84 26.09
CA ALA A 843 -61.02 -3.80 26.98
C ALA A 843 -62.23 -4.51 26.35
N ASP A 844 -62.82 -3.96 25.29
CA ASP A 844 -63.94 -4.57 24.55
C ASP A 844 -63.43 -5.46 23.39
N GLY A 845 -62.11 -5.61 23.26
CA GLY A 845 -61.47 -6.42 22.22
C GLY A 845 -61.30 -5.70 20.88
N THR A 846 -61.52 -4.38 20.83
CA THR A 846 -61.31 -3.57 19.61
C THR A 846 -59.86 -3.11 19.53
N ILE A 847 -59.26 -3.09 18.34
CA ILE A 847 -57.85 -2.73 18.15
C ILE A 847 -57.72 -1.20 18.06
N VAL A 848 -56.81 -0.63 18.86
CA VAL A 848 -56.68 0.83 19.05
C VAL A 848 -55.27 1.38 18.75
N GLY A 849 -54.25 0.52 18.66
CA GLY A 849 -52.88 0.91 18.32
C GLY A 849 -51.99 -0.30 17.98
N VAL A 850 -50.69 -0.05 17.83
CA VAL A 850 -49.65 -1.07 17.63
C VAL A 850 -48.45 -0.76 18.52
N PHE A 851 -47.92 -1.77 19.20
CA PHE A 851 -46.67 -1.67 19.95
C PHE A 851 -45.51 -2.30 19.15
N LEU A 852 -44.31 -1.74 19.33
CA LEU A 852 -43.13 -2.10 18.56
C LEU A 852 -41.90 -2.15 19.48
N GLU A 853 -41.34 -3.35 19.61
CA GLU A 853 -40.09 -3.62 20.32
C GLU A 853 -39.12 -4.44 19.44
N GLY A 854 -37.81 -4.26 19.64
CA GLY A 854 -36.78 -5.00 18.91
C GLY A 854 -35.33 -4.68 19.34
N HIS A 855 -34.36 -5.26 18.64
CA HIS A 855 -32.92 -5.08 18.88
C HIS A 855 -32.12 -4.89 17.58
N ASP A 856 -31.11 -4.02 17.63
CA ASP A 856 -30.07 -3.89 16.60
C ASP A 856 -28.96 -4.92 16.84
N VAL A 857 -28.84 -5.89 15.93
CA VAL A 857 -27.80 -6.95 15.97
C VAL A 857 -26.60 -6.61 15.08
N THR A 858 -26.59 -5.44 14.44
CA THR A 858 -25.46 -4.93 13.65
C THR A 858 -24.13 -4.86 14.43
N PRO A 859 -24.07 -4.57 15.75
CA PRO A 859 -22.83 -4.65 16.52
C PRO A 859 -22.21 -6.05 16.55
N GLN A 860 -23.03 -7.10 16.67
CA GLN A 860 -22.59 -8.49 16.59
C GLN A 860 -22.03 -8.79 15.19
N HIS A 861 -22.76 -8.38 14.15
CA HIS A 861 -22.38 -8.52 12.75
C HIS A 861 -21.08 -7.77 12.41
N ARG A 862 -20.81 -6.62 13.05
CA ARG A 862 -19.61 -5.80 12.86
C ARG A 862 -18.43 -6.18 13.75
N ALA A 863 -18.63 -6.83 14.90
CA ALA A 863 -17.53 -7.40 15.66
C ALA A 863 -16.76 -8.42 14.81
N ASN A 864 -17.49 -9.25 14.06
CA ASN A 864 -16.94 -10.22 13.12
C ASN A 864 -16.18 -9.54 11.96
N GLN A 865 -16.65 -8.38 11.47
CA GLN A 865 -15.90 -7.56 10.48
C GLN A 865 -14.68 -6.84 11.09
N HIS A 866 -14.76 -6.40 12.35
CA HIS A 866 -13.63 -5.74 13.01
C HIS A 866 -12.48 -6.69 13.29
N LEU A 867 -12.78 -7.97 13.61
CA LEU A 867 -11.78 -9.04 13.71
C LEU A 867 -10.96 -9.17 12.41
N GLN A 868 -11.62 -9.11 11.26
CA GLN A 868 -10.99 -9.13 9.93
C GLN A 868 -10.16 -7.87 9.65
N LEU A 869 -10.57 -6.71 10.16
CA LEU A 869 -9.80 -5.46 10.04
C LEU A 869 -8.56 -5.41 10.95
N LEU A 870 -8.61 -5.99 12.15
CA LEU A 870 -7.43 -6.11 13.04
C LEU A 870 -6.33 -6.96 12.38
N ILE A 871 -6.72 -8.05 11.71
CA ILE A 871 -5.82 -8.88 10.89
C ILE A 871 -5.20 -8.03 9.76
N SER A 872 -5.99 -7.18 9.10
CA SER A 872 -5.50 -6.27 8.05
C SER A 872 -4.54 -5.19 8.59
N GLU A 873 -4.76 -4.65 9.79
CA GLU A 873 -3.88 -3.63 10.36
C GLU A 873 -2.53 -4.21 10.82
N LEU A 874 -2.55 -5.43 11.39
CA LEU A 874 -1.34 -6.19 11.73
C LEU A 874 -0.44 -6.36 10.50
N ASN A 875 -1.02 -6.76 9.37
CA ASN A 875 -0.32 -6.88 8.08
C ASN A 875 0.28 -5.54 7.62
N HIS A 876 -0.43 -4.42 7.83
CA HIS A 876 0.07 -3.08 7.50
C HIS A 876 1.22 -2.60 8.42
N ARG A 877 1.22 -3.01 9.69
CA ARG A 877 2.32 -2.73 10.63
C ARG A 877 3.59 -3.51 10.27
N VAL A 878 3.47 -4.79 9.92
CA VAL A 878 4.57 -5.60 9.37
C VAL A 878 5.15 -4.95 8.10
N LYS A 879 4.29 -4.56 7.15
CA LYS A 879 4.70 -3.87 5.92
C LYS A 879 5.44 -2.55 6.20
N ASN A 880 5.05 -1.78 7.22
CA ASN A 880 5.76 -0.55 7.59
C ASN A 880 7.13 -0.83 8.22
N MET A 881 7.29 -1.84 9.08
CA MET A 881 8.61 -2.19 9.64
C MET A 881 9.58 -2.63 8.54
N LEU A 882 9.10 -3.47 7.61
CA LEU A 882 9.86 -3.87 6.43
C LEU A 882 10.27 -2.65 5.58
N ALA A 883 9.40 -1.64 5.42
CA ALA A 883 9.75 -0.39 4.74
C ALA A 883 10.80 0.45 5.49
N ILE A 884 10.91 0.37 6.83
CA ILE A 884 11.99 1.02 7.58
C ILE A 884 13.32 0.30 7.35
N VAL A 885 13.32 -1.04 7.40
CA VAL A 885 14.53 -1.84 7.14
C VAL A 885 14.96 -1.71 5.68
N GLN A 886 14.02 -1.74 4.74
CA GLN A 886 14.26 -1.49 3.32
C GLN A 886 14.82 -0.10 3.08
N SER A 887 14.29 0.93 3.76
CA SER A 887 14.89 2.26 3.77
C SER A 887 16.35 2.11 4.20
N VAL A 888 16.62 1.74 5.46
CA VAL A 888 17.98 1.62 6.03
C VAL A 888 18.95 0.83 5.11
N ALA A 889 18.45 -0.17 4.37
CA ALA A 889 19.19 -1.01 3.43
C ALA A 889 19.47 -0.36 2.06
N GLN A 890 18.45 0.12 1.34
CA GLN A 890 18.53 0.80 0.02
C GLN A 890 19.55 1.94 -0.02
N GLN A 891 19.91 2.37 1.17
CA GLN A 891 20.52 3.59 1.55
C GLN A 891 21.94 3.33 2.04
N THR A 892 22.13 2.43 3.01
CA THR A 892 23.49 2.10 3.48
C THR A 892 24.42 1.63 2.36
N PHE A 893 23.87 1.06 1.28
CA PHE A 893 24.60 0.63 0.07
C PHE A 893 24.44 1.59 -1.14
N LYS A 894 24.10 2.87 -0.91
CA LYS A 894 23.81 3.89 -1.95
C LYS A 894 25.03 4.77 -2.28
N GLY A 895 26.25 4.23 -2.18
CA GLY A 895 27.48 4.92 -2.54
C GLY A 895 28.60 3.93 -2.90
N GLU A 896 29.69 4.46 -3.45
CA GLU A 896 30.86 3.67 -3.83
C GLU A 896 31.86 3.60 -2.66
N ARG A 897 31.55 2.83 -1.60
CA ARG A 897 32.52 2.52 -0.52
C ARG A 897 32.78 1.02 -0.42
N ASN A 898 33.80 0.67 0.37
CA ASN A 898 34.15 -0.71 0.65
C ASN A 898 32.97 -1.43 1.34
N ALA A 899 32.43 -2.47 0.70
CA ALA A 899 31.23 -3.19 1.14
C ALA A 899 31.30 -3.71 2.58
N GLU A 900 32.49 -4.03 3.11
CA GLU A 900 32.67 -4.48 4.50
C GLU A 900 32.48 -3.33 5.52
N VAL A 901 32.70 -2.08 5.10
CA VAL A 901 32.41 -0.88 5.91
C VAL A 901 30.92 -0.55 5.87
N GLU A 902 30.28 -0.70 4.71
CA GLU A 902 28.84 -0.48 4.57
C GLU A 902 28.02 -1.56 5.29
N ARG A 903 28.41 -2.84 5.18
CA ARG A 903 27.80 -3.95 5.92
C ARG A 903 27.82 -3.70 7.43
N LYS A 904 28.97 -3.30 7.99
CA LYS A 904 29.11 -2.95 9.40
C LYS A 904 28.29 -1.71 9.80
N ALA A 905 28.16 -0.73 8.92
CA ALA A 905 27.30 0.44 9.14
C ALA A 905 25.79 0.07 9.12
N PHE A 906 25.40 -0.89 8.28
CA PHE A 906 24.02 -1.37 8.19
C PHE A 906 23.63 -2.17 9.45
N GLU A 907 24.48 -3.12 9.84
CA GLU A 907 24.32 -3.95 11.04
C GLU A 907 24.25 -3.11 12.33
N GLY A 908 25.13 -2.10 12.47
CA GLY A 908 25.13 -1.20 13.64
C GLY A 908 23.81 -0.43 13.80
N ARG A 909 23.19 0.01 12.71
CA ARG A 909 21.93 0.76 12.75
C ARG A 909 20.69 -0.10 12.83
N LEU A 910 20.72 -1.30 12.24
CA LEU A 910 19.72 -2.33 12.53
C LEU A 910 19.71 -2.66 14.03
N THR A 911 20.88 -2.78 14.65
CA THR A 911 21.02 -2.98 16.10
C THR A 911 20.45 -1.78 16.88
N ALA A 912 20.79 -0.54 16.50
CA ALA A 912 20.26 0.66 17.16
C ALA A 912 18.73 0.77 17.06
N LEU A 913 18.17 0.47 15.88
CA LEU A 913 16.73 0.46 15.62
C LEU A 913 16.04 -0.65 16.43
N ALA A 914 16.66 -1.82 16.56
CA ALA A 914 16.15 -2.92 17.36
C ALA A 914 16.15 -2.58 18.86
N SER A 915 17.25 -2.06 19.42
CA SER A 915 17.30 -1.60 20.81
C SER A 915 16.25 -0.53 21.10
N ALA A 916 16.04 0.42 20.18
CA ALA A 916 15.01 1.43 20.32
C ALA A 916 13.58 0.85 20.27
N HIS A 917 13.36 -0.23 19.50
CA HIS A 917 12.10 -0.95 19.46
C HIS A 917 11.85 -1.77 20.75
N ASP A 918 12.91 -2.37 21.29
CA ASP A 918 12.91 -3.13 22.55
C ASP A 918 12.56 -2.27 23.77
N ILE A 919 13.07 -1.03 23.83
CA ILE A 919 12.68 -0.05 24.86
C ILE A 919 11.16 0.19 24.82
N LEU A 920 10.59 0.32 23.62
CA LEU A 920 9.17 0.59 23.43
C LEU A 920 8.30 -0.62 23.72
N THR A 921 8.64 -1.82 23.24
CA THR A 921 7.85 -3.03 23.53
C THR A 921 7.87 -3.38 25.02
N ARG A 922 9.02 -3.22 25.71
CA ARG A 922 9.12 -3.41 27.17
C ARG A 922 8.31 -2.39 27.98
N GLN A 923 8.07 -1.18 27.44
CA GLN A 923 7.19 -0.16 28.04
C GLN A 923 5.78 -0.16 27.42
N ASN A 924 5.37 -1.23 26.73
CA ASN A 924 4.05 -1.37 26.12
C ASN A 924 3.66 -0.21 25.16
N TRP A 925 4.67 0.38 24.52
CA TRP A 925 4.65 1.60 23.70
C TRP A 925 4.32 2.91 24.43
N GLU A 926 4.50 2.98 25.75
CA GLU A 926 4.51 4.24 26.51
C GLU A 926 5.80 5.05 26.28
N SER A 927 5.77 6.33 26.71
CA SER A 927 6.81 7.34 26.49
C SER A 927 8.06 7.16 27.40
N PRO A 928 9.21 6.66 26.91
CA PRO A 928 10.41 6.47 27.72
C PRO A 928 11.08 7.78 28.12
N MET A 929 11.97 7.74 29.12
CA MET A 929 12.75 8.91 29.52
C MET A 929 13.95 9.16 28.61
N LEU A 930 14.20 10.44 28.34
CA LEU A 930 15.32 10.97 27.58
C LEU A 930 16.66 10.46 28.12
N GLU A 931 16.83 10.44 29.43
CA GLU A 931 18.03 9.90 30.07
C GLU A 931 18.20 8.40 29.83
N THR A 932 17.12 7.60 29.88
CA THR A 932 17.15 6.16 29.59
C THR A 932 17.61 5.91 28.16
N VAL A 933 16.95 6.55 27.19
CA VAL A 933 17.28 6.43 25.76
C VAL A 933 18.72 6.91 25.49
N ALA A 934 19.17 7.97 26.16
CA ALA A 934 20.51 8.50 26.00
C ALA A 934 21.59 7.59 26.61
N ARG A 935 21.37 7.04 27.81
CA ARG A 935 22.31 6.10 28.46
C ARG A 935 22.41 4.79 27.69
N GLU A 936 21.28 4.21 27.31
CA GLU A 936 21.23 2.90 26.66
C GLU A 936 21.92 2.93 25.27
N VAL A 937 21.82 4.04 24.53
CA VAL A 937 22.55 4.15 23.26
C VAL A 937 23.99 4.64 23.40
N ILE A 938 24.28 5.66 24.20
CA ILE A 938 25.68 6.15 24.33
C ILE A 938 26.57 5.07 24.96
N GLY A 939 26.04 4.29 25.92
CA GLY A 939 26.72 3.16 26.52
C GLY A 939 27.00 1.99 25.58
N PHE A 940 26.42 1.96 24.38
CA PHE A 940 26.76 1.00 23.33
C PHE A 940 28.05 1.40 22.57
N HIS A 941 28.49 2.65 22.68
CA HIS A 941 29.60 3.23 21.89
C HIS A 941 30.81 3.66 22.71
N ALA A 942 30.64 4.00 23.98
CA ALA A 942 31.69 4.62 24.79
C ALA A 942 31.64 4.18 26.25
N ASP A 943 32.82 4.02 26.85
CA ASP A 943 32.94 3.80 28.29
C ASP A 943 32.51 5.06 29.06
N TYR A 944 31.75 4.86 30.15
CA TYR A 944 31.17 5.92 30.97
C TYR A 944 32.22 6.86 31.59
N ASN A 945 33.47 6.42 31.72
CA ASN A 945 34.58 7.27 32.17
C ASN A 945 34.89 8.44 31.20
N ALA A 946 34.49 8.34 29.91
CA ALA A 946 34.68 9.38 28.90
C ALA A 946 33.41 10.21 28.61
N VAL A 947 32.28 9.90 29.26
CA VAL A 947 30.96 10.45 28.92
C VAL A 947 30.25 11.01 30.16
N SER A 948 29.94 12.31 30.15
CA SER A 948 29.05 12.94 31.12
C SER A 948 27.64 13.11 30.52
N ILE A 949 26.62 12.58 31.20
CA ILE A 949 25.20 12.70 30.83
C ILE A 949 24.44 13.29 32.02
N SER A 950 23.80 14.45 31.88
CA SER A 950 23.09 15.12 32.99
C SER A 950 21.99 16.10 32.57
N GLY A 951 20.86 16.06 33.27
CA GLY A 951 19.76 17.02 33.12
C GLY A 951 18.54 16.62 33.96
N PRO A 952 17.46 17.43 33.96
CA PRO A 952 16.21 17.08 34.64
C PRO A 952 15.49 15.91 33.93
N PRO A 953 14.62 15.15 34.61
CA PRO A 953 13.83 14.10 33.98
C PRO A 953 12.91 14.66 32.89
N VAL A 954 12.90 14.02 31.72
CA VAL A 954 12.07 14.37 30.56
C VAL A 954 11.60 13.07 29.90
N ARG A 955 10.31 12.93 29.61
CA ARG A 955 9.75 11.82 28.80
C ARG A 955 9.70 12.17 27.32
N LEU A 956 9.56 11.17 26.44
CA LEU A 956 9.56 11.33 24.99
C LEU A 956 8.53 10.41 24.36
N ASN A 957 7.78 10.88 23.35
CA ASN A 957 6.82 10.00 22.66
C ASN A 957 7.53 8.87 21.88
N PRO A 958 6.84 7.77 21.53
CA PRO A 958 7.49 6.58 20.98
C PRO A 958 8.30 6.78 19.70
N LYS A 959 7.83 7.59 18.75
CA LYS A 959 8.63 7.92 17.57
C LYS A 959 9.85 8.72 18.01
N THR A 960 9.63 9.78 18.81
CA THR A 960 10.66 10.65 19.39
C THR A 960 11.76 9.89 20.15
N ALA A 961 11.46 8.73 20.73
CA ALA A 961 12.44 7.85 21.32
C ALA A 961 13.26 7.06 20.29
N VAL A 962 12.65 6.51 19.22
CA VAL A 962 13.36 5.76 18.16
C VAL A 962 14.47 6.59 17.54
N THR A 963 14.13 7.83 17.26
CA THR A 963 15.05 8.78 16.69
C THR A 963 16.03 9.27 17.75
N LEU A 964 15.63 9.56 19.01
CA LEU A 964 16.62 9.95 20.05
C LEU A 964 17.64 8.85 20.30
N ALA A 965 17.22 7.59 20.20
CA ALA A 965 18.11 6.46 20.29
C ALA A 965 19.15 6.55 19.17
N MET A 966 18.70 6.38 17.92
CA MET A 966 19.61 6.32 16.77
C MET A 966 20.44 7.64 16.61
N ALA A 967 19.89 8.78 16.98
CA ALA A 967 20.54 10.08 17.10
C ALA A 967 21.88 10.09 17.82
N LEU A 968 21.88 9.48 19.00
CA LEU A 968 23.02 9.44 19.89
C LEU A 968 23.98 8.35 19.45
N HIS A 969 23.48 7.27 18.83
CA HIS A 969 24.31 6.27 18.14
C HIS A 969 25.20 6.97 17.12
N GLU A 970 24.63 7.88 16.32
CA GLU A 970 25.37 8.50 15.24
C GLU A 970 26.21 9.72 15.66
N LEU A 971 25.82 10.53 16.65
CA LEU A 971 26.79 11.48 17.25
C LEU A 971 27.97 10.74 17.90
N CYS A 972 27.74 9.64 18.63
CA CYS A 972 28.80 8.78 19.14
C CYS A 972 29.69 8.25 18.02
N THR A 973 29.09 7.75 16.93
CA THR A 973 29.80 7.22 15.77
C THR A 973 30.68 8.28 15.08
N ASN A 974 30.24 9.54 15.04
CA ASN A 974 31.06 10.65 14.54
C ASN A 974 32.18 11.04 15.50
N ALA A 975 31.90 11.09 16.81
CA ALA A 975 32.92 11.34 17.83
C ALA A 975 34.00 10.25 17.84
N LEU A 976 33.64 8.98 17.60
CA LEU A 976 34.57 7.84 17.46
C LEU A 976 35.42 7.92 16.19
N LYS A 977 34.84 8.34 15.06
CA LYS A 977 35.53 8.36 13.76
C LYS A 977 36.38 9.61 13.51
N TYR A 978 35.94 10.77 14.00
CA TYR A 978 36.48 12.09 13.62
C TYR A 978 36.60 13.09 14.78
N GLY A 979 36.01 12.81 15.93
CA GLY A 979 35.86 13.73 17.05
C GLY A 979 36.54 13.26 18.34
N ALA A 980 36.00 13.63 19.51
CA ALA A 980 36.71 13.42 20.78
C ALA A 980 37.01 11.95 21.12
N LEU A 981 36.11 11.02 20.84
CA LEU A 981 36.33 9.61 21.19
C LEU A 981 37.37 8.91 20.30
N SER A 982 37.87 9.55 19.23
CA SER A 982 38.93 8.98 18.39
C SER A 982 40.32 9.02 19.03
N ILE A 983 40.49 9.64 20.21
CA ILE A 983 41.77 9.79 20.93
C ILE A 983 41.59 9.48 22.42
N ALA A 984 42.53 8.70 22.99
CA ALA A 984 42.57 8.44 24.43
C ALA A 984 42.74 9.75 25.23
N GLY A 985 41.75 10.06 26.08
CA GLY A 985 41.68 11.30 26.86
C GLY A 985 40.69 12.35 26.30
N GLY A 986 40.09 12.11 25.13
CA GLY A 986 38.92 12.86 24.69
C GLY A 986 37.65 12.48 25.46
N SER A 987 36.67 13.38 25.51
CA SER A 987 35.42 13.21 26.26
C SER A 987 34.23 13.89 25.61
N ILE A 988 33.03 13.40 25.94
CA ILE A 988 31.73 13.97 25.56
C ILE A 988 31.01 14.46 26.81
N THR A 989 30.33 15.59 26.71
CA THR A 989 29.28 16.01 27.64
C THR A 989 27.96 16.15 26.88
N LEU A 990 26.93 15.40 27.29
CA LEU A 990 25.55 15.62 26.90
C LEU A 990 24.78 16.15 28.11
N CYS A 991 24.49 17.44 28.13
CA CYS A 991 23.69 18.06 29.18
C CYS A 991 22.39 18.67 28.64
N TRP A 992 21.36 18.75 29.47
CA TRP A 992 20.14 19.52 29.16
C TRP A 992 19.58 20.26 30.37
N GLU A 993 18.89 21.36 30.09
CA GLU A 993 18.19 22.22 31.04
C GLU A 993 16.78 22.52 30.51
N ILE A 994 15.88 22.88 31.42
CA ILE A 994 14.57 23.46 31.08
C ILE A 994 14.65 24.96 31.33
N LYS A 995 14.63 25.74 30.25
CA LYS A 995 14.56 27.20 30.33
C LYS A 995 13.13 27.59 30.64
N HIS A 996 12.89 28.10 31.85
CA HIS A 996 11.58 28.57 32.27
C HIS A 996 11.31 29.99 31.75
N GLY A 997 10.18 30.15 31.07
CA GLY A 997 9.68 31.40 30.51
C GLY A 997 8.17 31.28 30.22
N SER A 998 7.62 32.17 29.39
CA SER A 998 6.20 32.08 28.95
C SER A 998 5.91 30.81 28.14
N GLU A 999 6.93 30.23 27.52
CA GLU A 999 6.92 28.85 27.02
C GLU A 999 8.19 28.16 27.57
N PRO A 1000 8.08 27.00 28.26
CA PRO A 1000 9.24 26.29 28.77
C PRO A 1000 9.97 25.57 27.63
N ARG A 1001 11.31 25.64 27.61
CA ARG A 1001 12.12 25.15 26.49
C ARG A 1001 13.21 24.16 26.92
N LEU A 1002 13.27 23.00 26.27
CA LEU A 1002 14.30 21.98 26.45
C LEU A 1002 15.54 22.42 25.68
N ALA A 1003 16.50 22.99 26.42
CA ALA A 1003 17.80 23.33 25.87
C ALA A 1003 18.79 22.21 26.19
N MET A 1004 19.19 21.45 25.19
CA MET A 1004 20.20 20.39 25.33
C MET A 1004 21.49 20.83 24.63
N THR A 1005 22.60 20.22 25.00
CA THR A 1005 23.92 20.53 24.44
C THR A 1005 24.77 19.27 24.47
N TRP A 1006 25.20 18.82 23.30
CA TRP A 1006 26.33 17.90 23.16
C TRP A 1006 27.59 18.71 22.92
N ARG A 1007 28.67 18.37 23.63
CA ARG A 1007 29.97 19.02 23.51
C ARG A 1007 31.09 18.01 23.63
N GLU A 1008 31.96 18.03 22.65
CA GLU A 1008 33.22 17.29 22.65
C GLU A 1008 34.36 18.13 23.20
N ARG A 1009 35.35 17.47 23.82
CA ARG A 1009 36.59 18.07 24.34
C ARG A 1009 37.74 17.08 24.26
N GLY A 1010 38.98 17.57 24.15
CA GLY A 1010 40.20 16.74 24.17
C GLY A 1010 40.43 15.90 22.90
N GLY A 1011 39.63 16.13 21.86
CA GLY A 1011 39.75 15.47 20.57
C GLY A 1011 40.80 16.09 19.64
N PRO A 1012 40.91 15.58 18.40
CA PRO A 1012 41.68 16.23 17.33
C PRO A 1012 41.08 17.61 17.01
N LYS A 1013 41.89 18.50 16.41
CA LYS A 1013 41.41 19.82 15.97
C LYS A 1013 40.36 19.66 14.88
N VAL A 1014 39.10 19.86 15.26
CA VAL A 1014 37.96 19.78 14.34
C VAL A 1014 38.05 20.93 13.35
N LYS A 1015 38.32 20.60 12.08
CA LYS A 1015 38.06 21.51 10.96
C LYS A 1015 36.57 21.55 10.66
N ALA A 1016 36.13 22.63 10.04
CA ALA A 1016 34.92 22.64 9.23
C ALA A 1016 35.02 21.54 8.15
N PRO A 1017 34.25 20.44 8.22
CA PRO A 1017 34.28 19.36 7.22
C PRO A 1017 33.60 19.81 5.93
N SER A 1018 34.29 19.74 4.79
CA SER A 1018 33.94 20.43 3.53
C SER A 1018 32.61 20.02 2.85
N ARG A 1019 31.81 19.17 3.48
CA ARG A 1019 30.47 18.78 3.01
C ARG A 1019 29.57 18.46 4.22
N ARG A 1020 28.34 19.00 4.31
CA ARG A 1020 27.20 18.81 5.28
C ARG A 1020 26.15 17.68 5.05
N GLY A 1021 26.20 16.55 5.79
CA GLY A 1021 25.75 15.24 5.29
C GLY A 1021 25.40 14.03 6.22
N PHE A 1022 26.11 13.78 7.33
CA PHE A 1022 26.08 12.62 8.24
C PHE A 1022 25.79 13.26 9.60
N GLY A 1023 26.79 13.27 10.48
CA GLY A 1023 26.85 13.78 11.84
C GLY A 1023 25.99 14.99 12.17
N SER A 1024 25.70 15.85 11.20
CA SER A 1024 24.90 17.04 11.42
C SER A 1024 23.76 17.27 10.41
N ARG A 1025 23.71 16.58 9.26
CA ARG A 1025 22.38 16.25 8.67
C ARG A 1025 21.47 15.64 9.73
N LEU A 1026 22.14 15.08 10.75
CA LEU A 1026 21.71 14.69 12.05
C LEU A 1026 20.83 15.74 12.73
N ILE A 1027 21.29 16.43 13.82
CA ILE A 1027 20.50 17.21 14.86
C ILE A 1027 19.64 18.35 14.33
N GLU A 1028 19.43 18.32 13.03
CA GLU A 1028 19.08 19.37 12.16
C GLU A 1028 18.04 18.77 11.13
N ARG A 1029 17.71 17.42 11.15
CA ARG A 1029 16.63 16.71 10.35
C ARG A 1029 15.74 15.46 10.66
N ALA A 1030 16.06 14.37 11.42
CA ALA A 1030 15.18 13.36 12.20
C ALA A 1030 14.80 13.17 13.85
N LEU A 1031 15.11 13.70 15.15
CA LEU A 1031 15.51 14.93 16.13
C LEU A 1031 15.18 16.56 16.13
N ALA A 1032 15.75 17.50 15.39
CA ALA A 1032 15.17 18.69 14.68
C ALA A 1032 13.75 18.97 13.97
N THR A 1033 12.54 18.82 14.52
CA THR A 1033 11.20 19.47 14.23
C THR A 1033 9.99 18.84 14.94
N GLU A 1034 9.82 17.53 15.12
CA GLU A 1034 8.72 16.94 15.93
C GLU A 1034 8.70 17.38 17.38
N LEU A 1035 9.78 17.96 17.90
CA LEU A 1035 9.71 18.71 19.17
C LEU A 1035 9.47 20.24 19.00
N ARG A 1036 9.32 20.75 17.78
CA ARG A 1036 8.98 22.10 17.23
C ARG A 1036 9.72 23.40 17.74
N GLY A 1037 11.04 23.55 17.57
CA GLY A 1037 11.92 24.71 17.90
C GLY A 1037 13.26 24.84 17.08
N THR A 1038 14.49 24.70 17.65
CA THR A 1038 15.81 24.61 16.93
C THR A 1038 16.92 23.75 17.60
N ALA A 1039 18.11 23.64 16.98
CA ALA A 1039 19.42 23.09 17.43
C ALA A 1039 20.53 23.72 16.59
N ARG A 1040 21.84 23.62 16.83
CA ARG A 1040 22.90 24.24 15.98
C ARG A 1040 24.24 23.50 16.14
N LEU A 1041 24.91 23.07 15.05
CA LEU A 1041 26.23 22.42 15.09
C LEU A 1041 27.37 23.35 14.68
N ASP A 1042 28.08 23.83 15.69
CA ASP A 1042 29.32 24.57 15.55
C ASP A 1042 30.51 23.61 15.50
N PHE A 1043 31.28 23.68 14.43
CA PHE A 1043 32.52 22.95 14.25
C PHE A 1043 33.68 23.83 14.74
N ARG A 1044 33.96 23.74 16.05
CA ARG A 1044 34.94 24.59 16.76
C ARG A 1044 36.29 23.87 16.88
N PRO A 1045 37.44 24.57 16.84
CA PRO A 1045 38.76 23.91 16.86
C PRO A 1045 39.02 23.00 18.07
N GLU A 1046 38.28 23.17 19.17
CA GLU A 1046 38.41 22.41 20.42
C GLU A 1046 37.52 21.16 20.48
N GLY A 1047 36.58 21.00 19.53
CA GLY A 1047 35.60 19.92 19.51
C GLY A 1047 34.27 20.33 18.86
N ILE A 1048 33.49 19.34 18.44
CA ILE A 1048 32.13 19.55 17.95
C ILE A 1048 31.22 20.04 19.08
N PHE A 1049 30.43 21.09 18.82
CA PHE A 1049 29.45 21.63 19.75
C PHE A 1049 28.07 21.66 19.10
N CYS A 1050 27.14 20.91 19.67
CA CYS A 1050 25.80 20.73 19.16
C CYS A 1050 24.79 21.27 20.18
N GLN A 1051 24.33 22.49 19.99
CA GLN A 1051 23.22 23.02 20.78
C GLN A 1051 21.90 22.42 20.29
N ILE A 1052 20.91 22.35 21.17
CA ILE A 1052 19.53 21.91 20.98
C ILE A 1052 18.64 22.86 21.79
N ASP A 1053 17.48 23.28 21.27
CA ASP A 1053 16.55 24.21 21.91
C ASP A 1053 15.11 24.02 21.37
N ALA A 1054 14.34 23.11 21.99
CA ALA A 1054 12.93 22.89 21.70
C ALA A 1054 12.02 23.66 22.67
N PRO A 1055 10.77 24.01 22.33
CA PRO A 1055 9.74 24.04 23.35
C PRO A 1055 9.60 22.64 23.96
N LEU A 1056 9.31 22.53 25.26
CA LEU A 1056 8.78 21.26 25.74
C LEU A 1056 7.38 21.08 25.13
N PRO A 1057 7.11 19.93 24.48
CA PRO A 1057 5.74 19.48 24.21
C PRO A 1057 4.89 19.56 25.48
N GLU A 1058 3.61 19.86 25.33
CA GLU A 1058 2.72 20.15 26.46
C GLU A 1058 2.56 18.91 27.37
N ASP A 1059 2.64 17.73 26.77
CA ASP A 1059 2.77 16.37 27.32
C ASP A 1059 4.08 16.09 28.08
N MET A 1060 5.00 17.06 28.19
CA MET A 1060 6.29 16.93 28.90
C MET A 1060 6.52 18.04 29.95
N ARG A 1061 5.52 18.88 30.24
CA ARG A 1061 5.67 20.07 31.12
C ARG A 1061 5.39 19.81 32.62
N SER A 1062 5.13 18.57 33.01
CA SER A 1062 4.71 18.13 34.36
C SER A 1062 5.77 17.33 35.10
#